data_AF-A0A8H6DVM1-F1
#
_entry.id   AF-A0A8H6DVM1-F1
#
_cell.length_a   1.000
_cell.length_b   1.000
_cell.length_c   1.000
_cell.angle_alpha   90.00
_cell.angle_beta   90.00
_cell.angle_gamma   90.00
#
_symmetry.space_group_name_H-M   'P 1'
#
loop_
_entity.id
_entity.type
_entity.pdbx_description
1 polymer ?
#
loop_
_entity_poly.entity_id
_entity_poly.type
_entity_poly.pdbx_seq_one_letter_code
_entity_poly.pdbx_strand_id
1 'polypeptide(L)'
;MDPDQAFLLSTSKDALIKIWDVTTQHCIETHIAQTNGECWALGVSLDGSGCITAGNDGELKVWAIDQAGLRKAGSKIGEATDLEYLTPRGILYRQGKDRTQGISFYSKADYIAVHGAEKAVEIWRIKTPEEVRKSLIRKRKRRKEKAKNETKGDAQEEADAEETVNVADAEIGEVFVPYVTIRTAGKVRSVAWMHIKGSKKLQLLVGTNNNLIDVYEIPQKSKSKSEEAPDYSRTLAVELSGHRNDVRALALSSDDRMLASASSGGLKIWNVKTQNCLRTLECGYALCCAFLPGDKIVVVGTKDGDIELYDIAASTLLDKVSAHEGAVWTMQVHPDGKSLITGSADKSVKFWNFDIIQEEIPGTKRTTPRLKLIQSRILKVNDDVLSVHVSPDSRLLAVATLDNTVKVFFVDSLKLFLNLYGHKLPVLNMSISGDSKLIATCSADKNVRIWGLDFGDCHKALFGHEDSIMQISFIPHPVDGDERHLLFSASKDRTIKSWDGDKFQQIQKFKGHHGEIWAMTVARTGDFIVTASHDKSIRIWTRSDEPIFLEEERERELEEMYEKTLATNLEDEEDPNGERAEAVDASKQTITTLTAGERIQEALDLGMVDLEVVRDWEIQKKSNPKIAPPQRDPLFLALGNISAERHVLNTLAKIPAAQLHDALLVLPFSSLPALFTFLAIWVRKQWNITLTCRVLFFMLKTHQKQIVASRELKTVIEGMRNDLRSTLMGNKDLIGFNVAAMRFVGERVDEAQLVRWEDVDKLEEEKKNRKKRGFVDVA
;
A
#
# COMPACT_ATOMS: atom_id res chain seq x y z
N MET A 1 -25.66 -23.40 -24.95
CA MET A 1 -25.92 -22.84 -23.61
C MET A 1 -24.58 -22.87 -22.94
N ASP A 2 -23.87 -21.74 -22.98
CA ASP A 2 -22.44 -21.77 -22.75
C ASP A 2 -22.16 -21.88 -21.25
N PRO A 3 -21.50 -22.96 -20.79
CA PRO A 3 -21.01 -23.06 -19.42
C PRO A 3 -19.93 -22.01 -19.10
N ASP A 4 -19.53 -21.21 -20.08
CA ASP A 4 -18.47 -20.21 -20.00
C ASP A 4 -18.96 -18.79 -19.66
N GLN A 5 -20.27 -18.56 -19.53
CA GLN A 5 -20.76 -17.22 -19.16
C GLN A 5 -20.64 -16.99 -17.65
N ALA A 6 -19.56 -16.32 -17.27
CA ALA A 6 -19.25 -15.95 -15.88
C ALA A 6 -19.69 -14.51 -15.58
N PHE A 7 -20.28 -14.32 -14.40
CA PHE A 7 -20.59 -13.00 -13.85
C PHE A 7 -19.72 -12.74 -12.63
N LEU A 8 -19.24 -11.50 -12.50
CA LEU A 8 -18.44 -11.06 -11.38
C LEU A 8 -19.23 -10.06 -10.54
N LEU A 9 -19.36 -10.33 -9.24
CA LEU A 9 -19.86 -9.36 -8.27
C LEU A 9 -18.67 -8.72 -7.55
N SER A 10 -18.61 -7.40 -7.57
CA SER A 10 -17.55 -6.63 -6.93
C SER A 10 -18.13 -5.52 -6.06
N THR A 11 -17.40 -5.12 -5.02
CA THR A 11 -17.69 -3.92 -4.24
C THR A 11 -16.45 -3.04 -4.20
N SER A 12 -16.63 -1.72 -4.24
CA SER A 12 -15.55 -0.75 -4.07
C SER A 12 -15.70 0.03 -2.77
N LYS A 13 -14.62 0.71 -2.38
CA LYS A 13 -14.58 1.58 -1.20
C LYS A 13 -15.57 2.76 -1.32
N ASP A 14 -15.95 3.13 -2.54
CA ASP A 14 -16.93 4.21 -2.83
C ASP A 14 -18.39 3.83 -2.51
N ALA A 15 -18.59 2.74 -1.75
CA ALA A 15 -19.89 2.17 -1.41
C ALA A 15 -20.74 1.75 -2.62
N LEU A 16 -20.09 1.37 -3.72
CA LEU A 16 -20.77 0.82 -4.89
C LEU A 16 -20.61 -0.70 -4.94
N ILE A 17 -21.70 -1.39 -5.26
CA ILE A 17 -21.69 -2.80 -5.64
C ILE A 17 -22.02 -2.90 -7.13
N LYS A 18 -21.19 -3.66 -7.87
CA LYS A 18 -21.26 -3.75 -9.33
C LYS A 18 -21.28 -5.20 -9.77
N ILE A 19 -22.15 -5.48 -10.75
CA ILE A 19 -22.20 -6.76 -11.47
C ILE A 19 -21.56 -6.56 -12.84
N TRP A 20 -20.61 -7.41 -13.17
CA TRP A 20 -19.89 -7.38 -14.44
C TRP A 20 -20.15 -8.65 -15.23
N ASP A 21 -20.30 -8.48 -16.54
CA ASP A 21 -20.21 -9.60 -17.48
C ASP A 21 -18.75 -9.78 -17.88
N VAL A 22 -18.19 -10.96 -17.60
CA VAL A 22 -16.79 -11.26 -17.90
C VAL A 22 -16.54 -11.35 -19.41
N THR A 23 -17.55 -11.77 -20.17
CA THR A 23 -17.39 -12.00 -21.62
C THR A 23 -17.27 -10.70 -22.41
N THR A 24 -18.03 -9.69 -22.00
CA THR A 24 -18.13 -8.39 -22.67
C THR A 24 -17.37 -7.29 -21.91
N GLN A 25 -16.83 -7.61 -20.73
CA GLN A 25 -16.03 -6.72 -19.88
C GLN A 25 -16.71 -5.38 -19.54
N HIS A 26 -18.04 -5.34 -19.52
CA HIS A 26 -18.80 -4.17 -19.09
C HIS A 26 -19.59 -4.43 -17.82
N CYS A 27 -19.84 -3.34 -17.09
CA CYS A 27 -20.70 -3.35 -15.92
C CYS A 27 -22.16 -3.41 -16.39
N ILE A 28 -22.91 -4.40 -15.90
CA ILE A 28 -24.34 -4.57 -16.18
C ILE A 28 -25.16 -3.67 -15.25
N GLU A 29 -24.85 -3.71 -13.95
CA GLU A 29 -25.67 -3.09 -12.91
C GLU A 29 -24.78 -2.50 -11.82
N THR A 30 -25.16 -1.33 -11.31
CA THR A 30 -24.47 -0.65 -10.21
C THR A 30 -25.49 -0.20 -9.17
N HIS A 31 -25.28 -0.59 -7.92
CA HIS A 31 -26.10 -0.19 -6.77
C HIS A 31 -25.27 0.47 -5.68
N ILE A 32 -25.95 1.25 -4.85
CA ILE A 32 -25.36 1.86 -3.67
C ILE A 32 -25.45 0.86 -2.49
N ALA A 33 -24.28 0.36 -2.09
CA ALA A 33 -24.06 -0.62 -1.04
C ALA A 33 -24.34 -0.08 0.37
N GLN A 34 -24.01 1.19 0.64
CA GLN A 34 -24.27 1.85 1.93
C GLN A 34 -24.83 3.26 1.72
N THR A 35 -25.75 3.66 2.59
CA THR A 35 -26.44 4.95 2.49
C THR A 35 -25.49 6.12 2.78
N ASN A 36 -24.60 5.96 3.76
CA ASN A 36 -23.55 6.91 4.11
C ASN A 36 -22.27 6.14 4.47
N GLY A 37 -21.15 6.45 3.83
CA GLY A 37 -19.86 5.84 4.15
C GLY A 37 -19.32 4.95 3.03
N GLU A 38 -18.48 4.00 3.40
CA GLU A 38 -17.69 3.15 2.49
C GLU A 38 -18.07 1.67 2.66
N CYS A 39 -18.03 0.89 1.57
CA CYS A 39 -18.15 -0.56 1.65
C CYS A 39 -16.77 -1.18 1.88
N TRP A 40 -16.63 -1.95 2.95
CA TRP A 40 -15.33 -2.53 3.35
C TRP A 40 -15.25 -4.03 3.16
N ALA A 41 -16.37 -4.74 3.24
CA ALA A 41 -16.38 -6.19 3.05
C ALA A 41 -17.63 -6.64 2.27
N LEU A 42 -17.43 -7.68 1.48
CA LEU A 42 -18.47 -8.40 0.75
C LEU A 42 -18.40 -9.87 1.16
N GLY A 43 -19.52 -10.43 1.59
CA GLY A 43 -19.69 -11.86 1.74
C GLY A 43 -20.76 -12.36 0.79
N VAL A 44 -20.49 -13.44 0.07
CA VAL A 44 -21.45 -14.06 -0.85
C VAL A 44 -21.82 -15.44 -0.31
N SER A 45 -23.11 -15.77 -0.33
CA SER A 45 -23.59 -17.12 -0.02
C SER A 45 -23.04 -18.13 -1.04
N LEU A 46 -22.75 -19.37 -0.63
CA LEU A 46 -22.23 -20.38 -1.56
C LEU A 46 -23.22 -20.73 -2.67
N ASP A 47 -24.52 -20.67 -2.36
CA ASP A 47 -25.57 -20.89 -3.34
C ASP A 47 -25.68 -19.73 -4.34
N GLY A 48 -24.99 -18.62 -4.06
CA GLY A 48 -24.98 -17.39 -4.86
C GLY A 48 -26.33 -16.67 -4.92
N SER A 49 -27.28 -17.05 -4.07
CA SER A 49 -28.64 -16.47 -4.03
C SER A 49 -28.71 -15.15 -3.27
N GLY A 50 -27.68 -14.83 -2.49
CA GLY A 50 -27.59 -13.57 -1.76
C GLY A 50 -26.17 -13.18 -1.39
N CYS A 51 -25.99 -11.88 -1.15
CA CYS A 51 -24.74 -11.31 -0.67
C CYS A 51 -24.99 -10.32 0.46
N ILE A 52 -23.97 -10.09 1.27
CA ILE A 52 -23.98 -9.14 2.38
C ILE A 52 -22.83 -8.18 2.17
N THR A 53 -23.14 -6.89 2.14
CA THR A 53 -22.14 -5.81 2.14
C THR A 53 -22.04 -5.21 3.52
N ALA A 54 -20.83 -4.84 3.92
CA ALA A 54 -20.56 -4.34 5.26
C ALA A 54 -19.87 -2.98 5.23
N GLY A 55 -20.38 -2.06 6.05
CA GLY A 55 -20.01 -0.66 6.07
C GLY A 55 -18.94 -0.31 7.10
N ASN A 56 -18.74 1.00 7.27
CA ASN A 56 -17.86 1.58 8.28
C ASN A 56 -18.46 1.55 9.70
N ASP A 57 -19.75 1.86 9.86
CA ASP A 57 -20.44 1.93 11.18
C ASP A 57 -21.09 0.60 11.59
N GLY A 58 -20.54 -0.52 11.13
CA GLY A 58 -21.12 -1.84 11.41
C GLY A 58 -22.48 -2.10 10.74
N GLU A 59 -22.87 -1.29 9.76
CA GLU A 59 -24.03 -1.56 8.92
C GLU A 59 -23.76 -2.78 8.01
N LEU A 60 -24.64 -3.77 8.05
CA LEU A 60 -24.61 -4.97 7.21
C LEU A 60 -25.86 -4.96 6.32
N LYS A 61 -25.72 -4.64 5.04
CA LYS A 61 -26.83 -4.64 4.10
C LYS A 61 -26.89 -5.97 3.37
N VAL A 62 -28.07 -6.60 3.37
CA VAL A 62 -28.30 -7.91 2.76
C VAL A 62 -29.01 -7.73 1.42
N TRP A 63 -28.50 -8.42 0.41
CA TRP A 63 -28.96 -8.38 -0.96
C TRP A 63 -29.37 -9.79 -1.41
N ALA A 64 -30.39 -9.89 -2.23
CA ALA A 64 -30.73 -11.09 -2.99
C ALA A 64 -30.30 -10.94 -4.44
N ILE A 65 -29.80 -12.02 -5.03
CA ILE A 65 -29.29 -12.08 -6.40
C ILE A 65 -30.20 -13.01 -7.20
N ASP A 66 -30.81 -12.51 -8.28
CA ASP A 66 -31.60 -13.34 -9.19
C ASP A 66 -30.73 -14.03 -10.26
N GLN A 67 -30.22 -15.22 -9.92
CA GLN A 67 -29.41 -16.01 -10.86
C GLN A 67 -30.14 -16.42 -12.15
N ALA A 68 -31.46 -16.61 -12.08
CA ALA A 68 -32.23 -17.04 -13.24
C ALA A 68 -32.37 -15.90 -14.24
N GLY A 69 -32.53 -14.66 -13.75
CA GLY A 69 -32.46 -13.43 -14.53
C GLY A 69 -31.10 -13.25 -15.21
N LEU A 70 -29.99 -13.31 -14.45
CA LEU A 70 -28.64 -13.12 -15.01
C LEU A 70 -28.34 -14.12 -16.15
N ARG A 71 -28.70 -15.39 -15.97
CA ARG A 71 -28.48 -16.42 -17.01
C ARG A 71 -29.27 -16.18 -18.30
N LYS A 72 -30.44 -15.53 -18.22
CA LYS A 72 -31.23 -15.17 -19.40
C LYS A 72 -30.68 -13.93 -20.09
N ALA A 73 -30.23 -12.94 -19.31
CA ALA A 73 -29.63 -11.70 -19.79
C ALA A 73 -28.45 -11.95 -20.73
N GLY A 74 -27.60 -12.91 -20.37
CA GLY A 74 -26.43 -13.28 -21.13
C GLY A 74 -26.68 -13.77 -22.56
N SER A 75 -27.92 -14.15 -22.90
CA SER A 75 -28.30 -14.62 -24.24
C SER A 75 -28.82 -13.54 -25.18
N LYS A 76 -29.17 -12.35 -24.66
CA LYS A 76 -29.75 -11.24 -25.43
C LYS A 76 -28.88 -9.99 -25.31
N ILE A 77 -27.88 -9.88 -26.17
CA ILE A 77 -27.16 -8.62 -26.37
C ILE A 77 -28.08 -7.68 -27.16
N GLY A 78 -28.64 -6.64 -26.52
CA GLY A 78 -29.20 -5.50 -27.25
C GLY A 78 -30.56 -4.94 -26.81
N GLU A 79 -31.22 -5.45 -25.77
CA GLU A 79 -32.43 -4.80 -25.24
C GLU A 79 -32.14 -4.17 -23.87
N ALA A 80 -31.93 -2.85 -23.87
CA ALA A 80 -31.95 -2.00 -22.68
C ALA A 80 -33.33 -2.05 -22.04
N THR A 81 -33.58 -3.11 -21.28
CA THR A 81 -34.68 -3.20 -20.33
C THR A 81 -34.07 -3.07 -18.94
N ASP A 82 -34.64 -2.19 -18.11
CA ASP A 82 -34.26 -1.99 -16.71
C ASP A 82 -34.53 -3.29 -15.93
N LEU A 83 -33.62 -4.24 -16.03
CA LEU A 83 -33.68 -5.51 -15.31
C LEU A 83 -32.84 -5.37 -14.04
N GLU A 84 -33.52 -5.26 -12.91
CA GLU A 84 -32.91 -5.28 -11.58
C GLU A 84 -32.57 -6.72 -11.20
N TYR A 85 -31.28 -7.07 -11.15
CA TYR A 85 -30.85 -8.41 -10.74
C TYR A 85 -30.45 -8.47 -9.26
N LEU A 86 -30.10 -7.33 -8.69
CA LEU A 86 -29.71 -7.17 -7.29
C LEU A 86 -30.81 -6.45 -6.51
N THR A 87 -31.43 -7.13 -5.54
CA THR A 87 -32.52 -6.55 -4.74
C THR A 87 -32.12 -6.39 -3.27
N PRO A 88 -32.26 -5.19 -2.66
CA PRO A 88 -31.95 -4.99 -1.24
C PRO A 88 -33.06 -5.61 -0.37
N ARG A 89 -32.71 -6.57 0.50
CA ARG A 89 -33.68 -7.20 1.43
C ARG A 89 -33.79 -6.49 2.77
N GLY A 90 -32.75 -5.81 3.21
CA GLY A 90 -32.76 -5.07 4.49
C GLY A 90 -31.37 -4.84 5.07
N ILE A 91 -31.34 -4.14 6.20
CA ILE A 91 -30.13 -3.71 6.91
C ILE A 91 -30.09 -4.36 8.29
N LEU A 92 -28.92 -4.84 8.70
CA LEU A 92 -28.58 -5.38 10.01
C LEU A 92 -27.47 -4.54 10.63
N TYR A 93 -27.37 -4.53 11.95
CA TYR A 93 -26.30 -3.85 12.68
C TYR A 93 -25.56 -4.85 13.56
N ARG A 94 -24.23 -4.81 13.51
CA ARG A 94 -23.36 -5.52 14.46
C ARG A 94 -23.32 -4.82 15.83
N GLN A 95 -22.78 -5.51 16.83
CA GLN A 95 -22.59 -4.94 18.17
C GLN A 95 -21.39 -3.98 18.20
N GLY A 96 -20.30 -4.34 17.52
CA GLY A 96 -19.15 -3.46 17.34
C GLY A 96 -19.44 -2.34 16.33
N LYS A 97 -19.05 -1.09 16.61
CA LYS A 97 -19.22 0.03 15.67
C LYS A 97 -18.00 0.27 14.78
N ASP A 98 -16.96 -0.54 14.94
CA ASP A 98 -15.76 -0.40 14.12
C ASP A 98 -15.98 -0.94 12.70
N ARG A 99 -15.10 -0.48 11.79
CA ARG A 99 -15.12 -0.87 10.38
C ARG A 99 -15.09 -2.38 10.22
N THR A 100 -15.97 -2.86 9.37
CA THR A 100 -16.07 -4.28 9.03
C THR A 100 -14.89 -4.66 8.14
N GLN A 101 -14.11 -5.70 8.49
CA GLN A 101 -12.96 -6.12 7.68
C GLN A 101 -13.25 -7.33 6.81
N GLY A 102 -14.10 -8.23 7.28
CA GLY A 102 -14.38 -9.47 6.59
C GLY A 102 -15.71 -10.09 7.00
N ILE A 103 -16.36 -10.71 6.02
CA ILE A 103 -17.53 -11.58 6.18
C ILE A 103 -17.17 -12.92 5.54
N SER A 104 -17.34 -14.00 6.28
CA SER A 104 -17.06 -15.36 5.79
C SER A 104 -18.26 -16.27 6.01
N PHE A 105 -18.77 -16.86 4.92
CA PHE A 105 -19.84 -17.85 4.96
C PHE A 105 -19.29 -19.24 5.22
N TYR A 106 -19.97 -20.01 6.06
CA TYR A 106 -19.61 -21.40 6.29
C TYR A 106 -20.18 -22.30 5.18
N SER A 107 -19.37 -23.22 4.66
CA SER A 107 -19.70 -23.98 3.45
C SER A 107 -20.72 -25.11 3.62
N LYS A 108 -20.92 -25.61 4.84
CA LYS A 108 -21.76 -26.79 5.09
C LYS A 108 -23.02 -26.53 5.90
N ALA A 109 -23.08 -25.38 6.56
CA ALA A 109 -24.19 -25.02 7.42
C ALA A 109 -24.37 -23.51 7.42
N ASP A 110 -25.56 -23.11 7.86
CA ASP A 110 -26.09 -21.77 7.80
C ASP A 110 -25.49 -20.82 8.85
N TYR A 111 -24.17 -20.58 8.77
CA TYR A 111 -23.42 -19.71 9.67
C TYR A 111 -22.57 -18.70 8.90
N ILE A 112 -22.43 -17.51 9.49
CA ILE A 112 -21.63 -16.41 8.97
C ILE A 112 -20.73 -15.91 10.09
N ALA A 113 -19.45 -15.72 9.81
CA ALA A 113 -18.53 -15.01 10.67
C ALA A 113 -18.35 -13.58 10.14
N VAL A 114 -18.51 -12.61 11.02
CA VAL A 114 -18.37 -11.18 10.73
C VAL A 114 -17.37 -10.62 11.73
N HIS A 115 -16.33 -9.93 11.25
CA HIS A 115 -15.35 -9.30 12.14
C HIS A 115 -15.00 -7.88 11.72
N GLY A 116 -14.57 -7.07 12.70
CA GLY A 116 -14.00 -5.74 12.50
C GLY A 116 -12.51 -5.71 12.83
N ALA A 117 -11.97 -4.51 13.11
CA ALA A 117 -10.61 -4.34 13.64
C ALA A 117 -10.57 -4.42 15.19
N GLU A 118 -11.58 -5.04 15.78
CA GLU A 118 -11.74 -5.21 17.22
C GLU A 118 -11.13 -6.53 17.71
N LYS A 119 -11.14 -6.74 19.03
CA LYS A 119 -10.76 -8.01 19.66
C LYS A 119 -11.95 -8.99 19.75
N ALA A 120 -12.80 -8.98 18.73
CA ALA A 120 -14.03 -9.77 18.71
C ALA A 120 -14.37 -10.24 17.30
N VAL A 121 -14.91 -11.46 17.22
CA VAL A 121 -15.54 -12.01 16.01
C VAL A 121 -16.98 -12.37 16.35
N GLU A 122 -17.92 -11.83 15.58
CA GLU A 122 -19.34 -12.12 15.73
C GLU A 122 -19.74 -13.23 14.77
N ILE A 123 -20.41 -14.25 15.27
CA ILE A 123 -20.96 -15.32 14.46
C ILE A 123 -22.47 -15.21 14.46
N TRP A 124 -23.03 -15.22 13.26
CA TRP A 124 -24.44 -15.11 12.98
C TRP A 124 -24.92 -16.43 12.41
N ARG A 125 -26.14 -16.85 12.76
CA ARG A 125 -26.81 -18.02 12.21
C ARG A 125 -27.90 -17.56 11.24
N ILE A 126 -27.96 -18.20 10.08
CA ILE A 126 -29.07 -18.07 9.14
C ILE A 126 -30.11 -19.13 9.53
N LYS A 127 -31.37 -18.70 9.71
CA LYS A 127 -32.46 -19.64 9.97
C LYS A 127 -32.94 -20.26 8.67
N THR A 128 -33.29 -21.54 8.75
CA THR A 128 -33.93 -22.24 7.63
C THR A 128 -35.33 -21.65 7.35
N PRO A 129 -35.84 -21.72 6.11
CA PRO A 129 -37.15 -21.16 5.76
C PRO A 129 -38.29 -21.74 6.60
N GLU A 130 -38.19 -23.00 7.04
CA GLU A 130 -39.17 -23.62 7.95
C GLU A 130 -39.16 -23.01 9.36
N GLU A 131 -37.97 -22.73 9.90
CA GLU A 131 -37.80 -22.06 11.19
C GLU A 131 -38.33 -20.63 11.15
N VAL A 132 -38.10 -19.92 10.03
CA VAL A 132 -38.64 -18.57 9.80
C VAL A 132 -40.16 -18.58 9.71
N ARG A 133 -40.77 -19.53 8.98
CA ARG A 133 -42.25 -19.68 8.96
C ARG A 133 -42.81 -19.91 10.36
N LYS A 134 -42.18 -20.80 11.14
CA LYS A 134 -42.58 -21.09 12.53
C LYS A 134 -42.44 -19.85 13.43
N SER A 135 -41.39 -19.05 13.27
CA SER A 135 -41.22 -17.80 14.05
C SER A 135 -42.27 -16.76 13.69
N LEU A 136 -42.56 -16.58 12.39
CA LEU A 136 -43.60 -15.65 11.91
C LEU A 136 -44.98 -16.05 12.42
N ILE A 137 -45.34 -17.34 12.37
CA ILE A 137 -46.61 -17.85 12.92
C ILE A 137 -46.68 -17.56 14.43
N ARG A 138 -45.59 -17.80 15.18
CA ARG A 138 -45.54 -17.51 16.63
C ARG A 138 -45.69 -16.01 16.93
N LYS A 139 -45.05 -15.13 16.14
CA LYS A 139 -45.13 -13.66 16.29
C LYS A 139 -46.52 -13.14 15.94
N ARG A 140 -47.16 -13.65 14.88
CA ARG A 140 -48.56 -13.34 14.53
C ARG A 140 -49.52 -13.79 15.64
N LYS A 141 -49.35 -15.00 16.21
CA LYS A 141 -50.14 -15.47 17.36
C LYS A 141 -49.96 -14.56 18.59
N ARG A 142 -48.72 -14.19 18.93
CA ARG A 142 -48.44 -13.23 20.03
C ARG A 142 -49.02 -11.84 19.79
N ARG A 143 -48.99 -11.33 18.55
CA ARG A 143 -49.63 -10.05 18.20
C ARG A 143 -51.15 -10.14 18.33
N LYS A 144 -51.77 -11.25 17.89
CA LYS A 144 -53.21 -11.50 18.08
C LYS A 144 -53.59 -11.62 19.56
N GLU A 145 -52.80 -12.30 20.39
CA GLU A 145 -53.02 -12.38 21.85
C GLU A 145 -52.84 -11.02 22.53
N LYS A 146 -51.83 -10.23 22.15
CA LYS A 146 -51.63 -8.88 22.68
C LYS A 146 -52.77 -7.94 22.27
N ALA A 147 -53.23 -8.02 21.03
CA ALA A 147 -54.39 -7.26 20.56
C ALA A 147 -55.67 -7.66 21.31
N LYS A 148 -55.89 -8.96 21.55
CA LYS A 148 -56.99 -9.48 22.39
C LYS A 148 -56.92 -9.01 23.84
N ASN A 149 -55.72 -8.83 24.41
CA ASN A 149 -55.55 -8.30 25.77
C ASN A 149 -55.72 -6.77 25.84
N GLU A 150 -55.41 -6.04 24.78
CA GLU A 150 -55.59 -4.58 24.71
C GLU A 150 -57.05 -4.18 24.40
N THR A 151 -57.82 -5.04 23.72
CA THR A 151 -59.27 -4.87 23.51
C THR A 151 -60.05 -5.74 24.50
N LYS A 152 -60.40 -5.21 25.67
CA LYS A 152 -61.44 -5.81 26.52
C LYS A 152 -62.81 -5.65 25.84
N GLY A 153 -63.19 -6.61 25.01
CA GLY A 153 -64.53 -6.69 24.42
C GLY A 153 -64.54 -7.55 23.16
N ASP A 154 -65.50 -8.47 23.11
CA ASP A 154 -65.69 -9.53 22.12
C ASP A 154 -65.23 -9.23 20.69
N ALA A 155 -64.35 -10.11 20.18
CA ALA A 155 -64.23 -10.37 18.77
C ALA A 155 -64.37 -11.88 18.55
N GLN A 156 -65.49 -12.21 17.89
CA GLN A 156 -65.97 -13.49 17.42
C GLN A 156 -64.86 -14.44 16.94
N GLU A 157 -65.02 -15.73 17.27
CA GLU A 157 -64.31 -16.83 16.63
C GLU A 157 -64.70 -16.90 15.14
N GLU A 158 -63.81 -16.45 14.25
CA GLU A 158 -63.76 -16.98 12.90
C GLU A 158 -62.60 -17.97 12.78
N ALA A 159 -62.98 -19.19 12.46
CA ALA A 159 -62.15 -20.35 12.26
C ALA A 159 -61.27 -20.24 10.99
N ASP A 160 -60.08 -20.81 11.11
CA ASP A 160 -59.36 -21.53 10.05
C ASP A 160 -59.31 -20.91 8.65
N ALA A 161 -58.34 -20.00 8.48
CA ALA A 161 -57.58 -19.94 7.25
C ALA A 161 -56.10 -20.15 7.60
N GLU A 162 -55.55 -21.31 7.22
CA GLU A 162 -54.12 -21.46 7.00
C GLU A 162 -53.70 -20.53 5.85
N GLU A 163 -53.64 -19.22 6.10
CA GLU A 163 -53.04 -18.28 5.18
C GLU A 163 -51.56 -18.64 5.03
N THR A 164 -51.20 -19.03 3.81
CA THR A 164 -49.83 -19.37 3.40
C THR A 164 -48.89 -18.19 3.67
N VAL A 165 -48.19 -18.22 4.80
CA VAL A 165 -47.20 -17.20 5.15
C VAL A 165 -46.05 -17.27 4.15
N ASN A 166 -45.87 -16.21 3.35
CA ASN A 166 -44.77 -16.11 2.41
C ASN A 166 -43.46 -15.76 3.14
N VAL A 167 -42.36 -16.44 2.80
CA VAL A 167 -41.04 -16.22 3.41
C VAL A 167 -40.45 -14.88 2.98
N ALA A 168 -40.90 -14.33 1.84
CA ALA A 168 -40.45 -13.05 1.31
C ALA A 168 -40.80 -11.85 2.21
N ASP A 169 -41.84 -11.94 3.04
CA ASP A 169 -42.29 -10.86 3.92
C ASP A 169 -41.58 -10.86 5.29
N ALA A 170 -40.63 -11.77 5.50
CA ALA A 170 -39.89 -11.86 6.76
C ALA A 170 -38.91 -10.69 6.90
N GLU A 171 -38.97 -9.98 8.03
CA GLU A 171 -37.94 -9.00 8.40
C GLU A 171 -36.56 -9.70 8.46
N ILE A 172 -35.53 -9.05 7.93
CA ILE A 172 -34.19 -9.64 7.78
C ILE A 172 -33.57 -10.07 9.13
N GLY A 173 -33.93 -9.37 10.22
CA GLY A 173 -33.53 -9.72 11.59
C GLY A 173 -34.16 -11.01 12.14
N GLU A 174 -35.18 -11.57 11.47
CA GLU A 174 -35.68 -12.91 11.80
C GLU A 174 -34.88 -14.02 11.11
N VAL A 175 -34.33 -13.73 9.92
CA VAL A 175 -33.53 -14.64 9.10
C VAL A 175 -32.13 -14.77 9.69
N PHE A 176 -31.49 -13.65 10.04
CA PHE A 176 -30.15 -13.62 10.62
C PHE A 176 -30.23 -13.34 12.12
N VAL A 177 -29.73 -14.27 12.93
CA VAL A 177 -29.73 -14.14 14.39
C VAL A 177 -28.30 -14.28 14.92
N PRO A 178 -27.85 -13.39 15.84
CA PRO A 178 -26.55 -13.53 16.47
C PRO A 178 -26.46 -14.87 17.22
N TYR A 179 -25.35 -15.58 17.05
CA TYR A 179 -25.11 -16.90 17.62
C TYR A 179 -24.13 -16.84 18.79
N VAL A 180 -22.91 -16.33 18.56
CA VAL A 180 -21.87 -16.18 19.58
C VAL A 180 -20.88 -15.09 19.20
N THR A 181 -20.35 -14.38 20.19
CA THR A 181 -19.27 -13.39 20.01
C THR A 181 -17.99 -13.93 20.65
N ILE A 182 -17.01 -14.30 19.82
CA ILE A 182 -15.70 -14.80 20.25
C ILE A 182 -14.82 -13.61 20.60
N ARG A 183 -14.28 -13.58 21.82
CA ARG A 183 -13.28 -12.59 22.22
C ARG A 183 -11.88 -13.16 22.04
N THR A 184 -11.02 -12.39 21.38
CA THR A 184 -9.66 -12.80 21.03
C THR A 184 -8.63 -12.04 21.86
N ALA A 185 -7.42 -12.58 22.00
CA ALA A 185 -6.34 -11.93 22.74
C ALA A 185 -5.86 -10.62 22.05
N GLY A 186 -5.81 -10.64 20.72
CA GLY A 186 -5.40 -9.51 19.87
C GLY A 186 -6.52 -9.00 18.97
N LYS A 187 -6.29 -7.84 18.34
CA LYS A 187 -7.19 -7.31 17.30
C LYS A 187 -7.19 -8.26 16.11
N VAL A 188 -8.37 -8.64 15.66
CA VAL A 188 -8.53 -9.58 14.55
C VAL A 188 -8.22 -8.89 13.23
N ARG A 189 -7.47 -9.59 12.36
CA ARG A 189 -7.15 -9.12 11.01
C ARG A 189 -7.87 -9.90 9.94
N SER A 190 -7.96 -11.21 10.13
CA SER A 190 -8.59 -12.11 9.18
C SER A 190 -9.22 -13.29 9.92
N VAL A 191 -10.26 -13.83 9.31
CA VAL A 191 -11.01 -14.97 9.83
C VAL A 191 -11.28 -15.92 8.68
N ALA A 192 -11.10 -17.21 8.92
CA ALA A 192 -11.42 -18.26 7.96
C ALA A 192 -12.08 -19.45 8.66
N TRP A 193 -13.04 -20.07 7.99
CA TRP A 193 -13.63 -21.32 8.46
C TRP A 193 -12.69 -22.49 8.18
N MET A 194 -12.51 -23.37 9.18
CA MET A 194 -11.76 -24.61 9.05
C MET A 194 -12.70 -25.80 9.18
N HIS A 195 -12.36 -26.91 8.51
CA HIS A 195 -13.09 -28.16 8.64
C HIS A 195 -12.13 -29.33 8.90
N ILE A 196 -12.12 -29.85 10.11
CA ILE A 196 -11.44 -31.11 10.43
C ILE A 196 -12.42 -32.28 10.18
N LYS A 197 -11.97 -33.30 9.45
CA LYS A 197 -12.78 -34.50 9.18
C LYS A 197 -13.10 -35.19 10.52
N GLY A 198 -14.38 -35.35 10.82
CA GLY A 198 -14.87 -36.04 12.03
C GLY A 198 -15.40 -35.14 13.14
N SER A 199 -15.15 -33.82 13.11
CA SER A 199 -15.72 -32.89 14.10
C SER A 199 -17.11 -32.40 13.69
N LYS A 200 -18.10 -32.49 14.60
CA LYS A 200 -19.42 -31.86 14.44
C LYS A 200 -19.45 -30.38 14.90
N LYS A 201 -18.34 -29.89 15.46
CA LYS A 201 -18.20 -28.51 15.93
C LYS A 201 -17.78 -27.60 14.78
N LEU A 202 -18.14 -26.33 14.87
CA LEU A 202 -17.63 -25.29 13.98
C LEU A 202 -16.21 -24.93 14.43
N GLN A 203 -15.28 -24.84 13.49
CA GLN A 203 -13.91 -24.45 13.74
C GLN A 203 -13.60 -23.17 12.98
N LEU A 204 -13.14 -22.17 13.73
CA LEU A 204 -12.81 -20.86 13.20
C LEU A 204 -11.33 -20.58 13.40
N LEU A 205 -10.61 -20.39 12.31
CA LEU A 205 -9.24 -19.89 12.32
C LEU A 205 -9.28 -18.36 12.36
N VAL A 206 -8.60 -17.77 13.33
CA VAL A 206 -8.52 -16.33 13.50
C VAL A 206 -7.06 -15.90 13.48
N GLY A 207 -6.71 -15.04 12.54
CA GLY A 207 -5.42 -14.37 12.48
C GLY A 207 -5.53 -12.95 13.05
N THR A 208 -4.66 -12.62 13.99
CA THR A 208 -4.66 -11.31 14.67
C THR A 208 -3.44 -10.47 14.32
N ASN A 209 -3.52 -9.15 14.53
CA ASN A 209 -2.43 -8.20 14.25
C ASN A 209 -1.19 -8.40 15.14
N ASN A 210 -1.30 -9.10 16.28
CA ASN A 210 -0.18 -9.42 17.16
C ASN A 210 0.53 -10.75 16.79
N ASN A 211 0.55 -11.08 15.49
CA ASN A 211 1.24 -12.25 14.93
C ASN A 211 0.76 -13.58 15.52
N LEU A 212 -0.50 -13.65 15.96
CA LEU A 212 -1.10 -14.80 16.62
C LEU A 212 -2.14 -15.42 15.70
N ILE A 213 -2.13 -16.75 15.65
CA ILE A 213 -3.12 -17.54 14.94
C ILE A 213 -3.77 -18.46 15.97
N ASP A 214 -5.08 -18.29 16.13
CA ASP A 214 -5.90 -19.06 17.06
C ASP A 214 -6.95 -19.86 16.31
N VAL A 215 -7.24 -21.07 16.80
CA VAL A 215 -8.39 -21.86 16.37
C VAL A 215 -9.40 -21.90 17.52
N TYR A 216 -10.62 -21.46 17.22
CA TYR A 216 -11.75 -21.52 18.14
C TYR A 216 -12.72 -22.63 17.71
N GLU A 217 -13.09 -23.49 18.65
CA GLU A 217 -14.16 -24.47 18.48
C GLU A 217 -15.45 -23.98 19.12
N ILE A 218 -16.54 -24.16 18.37
CA ILE A 218 -17.88 -23.73 18.77
C ILE A 218 -18.81 -24.94 18.58
N PRO A 219 -19.55 -25.35 19.63
CA PRO A 219 -20.50 -26.44 19.49
C PRO A 219 -21.65 -26.00 18.58
N GLN A 220 -22.07 -26.85 17.65
CA GLN A 220 -23.30 -26.62 16.89
C GLN A 220 -24.52 -26.84 17.77
N LYS A 221 -25.59 -26.08 17.54
CA LYS A 221 -26.82 -26.20 18.32
C LYS A 221 -27.43 -27.59 18.11
N SER A 222 -27.42 -28.41 19.16
CA SER A 222 -28.22 -29.64 19.21
C SER A 222 -29.70 -29.28 19.42
N LYS A 223 -30.63 -30.18 19.10
CA LYS A 223 -32.09 -29.93 19.19
C LYS A 223 -32.61 -29.59 20.61
N SER A 224 -31.76 -29.48 21.64
CA SER A 224 -32.13 -29.08 22.99
C SER A 224 -32.44 -27.57 23.09
N LYS A 225 -33.55 -27.26 23.75
CA LYS A 225 -34.14 -25.92 23.92
C LYS A 225 -33.41 -25.02 24.96
N SER A 226 -32.08 -24.96 24.97
CA SER A 226 -31.40 -23.89 25.72
C SER A 226 -31.29 -22.64 24.83
N GLU A 227 -31.71 -21.50 25.37
CA GLU A 227 -31.58 -20.15 24.77
C GLU A 227 -30.26 -19.46 25.18
N GLU A 228 -29.41 -20.13 25.97
CA GLU A 228 -28.07 -19.64 26.33
C GLU A 228 -27.13 -19.70 25.13
N ALA A 229 -26.28 -18.67 24.98
CA ALA A 229 -25.26 -18.62 23.95
C ALA A 229 -24.25 -19.77 24.16
N PRO A 230 -23.80 -20.45 23.09
CA PRO A 230 -22.86 -21.55 23.23
C PRO A 230 -21.49 -21.05 23.70
N ASP A 231 -20.89 -21.77 24.66
CA ASP A 231 -19.51 -21.54 25.05
C ASP A 231 -18.56 -21.94 23.91
N TYR A 232 -17.61 -21.06 23.60
CA TYR A 232 -16.52 -21.32 22.66
C TYR A 232 -15.23 -21.66 23.43
N SER A 233 -14.39 -22.50 22.83
CA SER A 233 -13.11 -22.90 23.41
C SER A 233 -11.97 -22.65 22.43
N ARG A 234 -10.85 -22.11 22.93
CA ARG A 234 -9.61 -21.97 22.16
C ARG A 234 -8.88 -23.31 22.17
N THR A 235 -8.77 -23.97 21.02
CA THR A 235 -8.20 -25.33 20.94
C THR A 235 -6.74 -25.34 20.52
N LEU A 236 -6.38 -24.55 19.51
CA LEU A 236 -5.03 -24.48 18.99
C LEU A 236 -4.58 -23.03 18.94
N ALA A 237 -3.29 -22.82 19.19
CA ALA A 237 -2.65 -21.52 19.17
C ALA A 237 -1.22 -21.65 18.62
N VAL A 238 -0.85 -20.76 17.71
CA VAL A 238 0.53 -20.65 17.22
C VAL A 238 1.18 -19.42 17.86
N GLU A 239 2.12 -19.66 18.77
CA GLU A 239 2.76 -18.60 19.56
C GLU A 239 4.26 -18.65 19.76
N LEU A 240 4.84 -19.84 19.62
CA LEU A 240 6.25 -20.03 19.90
C LEU A 240 7.15 -19.34 18.87
N SER A 241 6.73 -19.34 17.60
CA SER A 241 7.53 -18.89 16.45
C SER A 241 7.51 -17.38 16.17
N GLY A 242 6.93 -16.55 17.03
CA GLY A 242 6.87 -15.11 16.77
C GLY A 242 6.65 -14.26 18.01
N HIS A 243 7.21 -13.06 18.01
CA HIS A 243 6.90 -12.03 19.01
C HIS A 243 5.51 -11.44 18.78
N ARG A 244 4.89 -10.96 19.86
CA ARG A 244 3.53 -10.38 19.83
C ARG A 244 3.55 -8.90 19.51
N ASN A 245 4.52 -8.25 20.10
CA ASN A 245 4.80 -6.84 19.95
C ASN A 245 6.11 -6.66 19.21
N ASP A 246 6.47 -5.41 19.00
CA ASP A 246 7.63 -5.05 18.21
C ASP A 246 8.91 -5.40 18.98
N VAL A 247 9.88 -5.93 18.26
CA VAL A 247 11.18 -6.30 18.82
C VAL A 247 12.01 -5.04 18.96
N ARG A 248 12.40 -4.71 20.20
CA ARG A 248 13.09 -3.47 20.56
C ARG A 248 14.58 -3.62 20.69
N ALA A 249 15.05 -4.81 21.05
CA ALA A 249 16.46 -5.09 21.22
C ALA A 249 16.82 -6.48 20.70
N LEU A 250 18.03 -6.58 20.18
CA LEU A 250 18.67 -7.81 19.74
C LEU A 250 20.05 -7.90 20.39
N ALA A 251 20.43 -9.10 20.80
CA ALA A 251 21.79 -9.42 21.18
C ALA A 251 22.17 -10.79 20.62
N LEU A 252 23.40 -10.94 20.15
CA LEU A 252 23.98 -12.22 19.77
C LEU A 252 24.81 -12.80 20.93
N SER A 253 24.87 -14.11 21.00
CA SER A 253 25.79 -14.82 21.87
C SER A 253 27.24 -14.63 21.41
N SER A 254 28.20 -14.83 22.32
CA SER A 254 29.62 -14.71 22.01
C SER A 254 30.10 -15.71 20.96
N ASP A 255 29.40 -16.84 20.80
CA ASP A 255 29.64 -17.85 19.78
C ASP A 255 28.84 -17.67 18.47
N ASP A 256 28.06 -16.58 18.36
CA ASP A 256 27.17 -16.25 17.22
C ASP A 256 26.10 -17.32 16.90
N ARG A 257 25.88 -18.31 17.78
CA ARG A 257 24.90 -19.41 17.55
C ARG A 257 23.51 -19.09 18.06
N MET A 258 23.40 -18.31 19.12
CA MET A 258 22.15 -17.93 19.76
C MET A 258 21.88 -16.44 19.57
N LEU A 259 20.61 -16.10 19.39
CA LEU A 259 20.13 -14.73 19.31
C LEU A 259 19.08 -14.54 20.40
N ALA A 260 19.28 -13.55 21.26
CA ALA A 260 18.25 -13.05 22.15
C ALA A 260 17.52 -11.89 21.46
N SER A 261 16.21 -11.98 21.38
CA SER A 261 15.36 -10.87 20.93
C SER A 261 14.35 -10.50 22.00
N ALA A 262 14.35 -9.24 22.36
CA ALA A 262 13.51 -8.69 23.40
C ALA A 262 12.42 -7.81 22.80
N SER A 263 11.18 -8.09 23.19
CA SER A 263 9.98 -7.31 22.84
C SER A 263 9.28 -6.86 24.11
N SER A 264 8.24 -6.03 23.99
CA SER A 264 7.42 -5.69 25.15
C SER A 264 6.60 -6.91 25.60
N GLY A 265 6.92 -7.46 26.77
CA GLY A 265 6.24 -8.64 27.32
C GLY A 265 6.93 -9.98 27.06
N GLY A 266 7.97 -10.03 26.21
CA GLY A 266 8.55 -11.31 25.81
C GLY A 266 10.00 -11.24 25.34
N LEU A 267 10.82 -12.11 25.94
CA LEU A 267 12.19 -12.41 25.54
C LEU A 267 12.22 -13.79 24.88
N LYS A 268 12.70 -13.86 23.64
CA LYS A 268 12.85 -15.13 22.92
C LYS A 268 14.29 -15.37 22.54
N ILE A 269 14.72 -16.61 22.69
CA ILE A 269 16.06 -17.06 22.34
C ILE A 269 15.96 -17.97 21.13
N TRP A 270 16.72 -17.66 20.10
CA TRP A 270 16.68 -18.31 18.79
C TRP A 270 18.02 -18.97 18.52
N ASN A 271 17.99 -20.04 17.74
CA ASN A 271 19.20 -20.56 17.14
C ASN A 271 19.35 -19.96 15.74
N VAL A 272 20.46 -19.29 15.48
CA VAL A 272 20.71 -18.55 14.23
C VAL A 272 20.69 -19.48 13.01
N LYS A 273 21.27 -20.68 13.13
CA LYS A 273 21.38 -21.64 12.02
C LYS A 273 20.04 -22.32 11.68
N THR A 274 19.27 -22.70 12.70
CA THR A 274 17.98 -23.39 12.49
C THR A 274 16.79 -22.45 12.37
N GLN A 275 16.98 -21.17 12.74
CA GLN A 275 15.94 -20.14 12.80
C GLN A 275 14.76 -20.47 13.74
N ASN A 276 14.91 -21.49 14.58
CA ASN A 276 13.90 -21.93 15.54
C ASN A 276 14.05 -21.21 16.88
N CYS A 277 12.92 -20.90 17.50
CA CYS A 277 12.85 -20.40 18.87
C CYS A 277 13.13 -21.56 19.85
N LEU A 278 14.21 -21.44 20.62
CA LEU A 278 14.62 -22.42 21.63
C LEU A 278 13.87 -22.23 22.95
N ARG A 279 13.72 -20.97 23.38
CA ARG A 279 13.12 -20.57 24.66
C ARG A 279 12.31 -19.31 24.51
N THR A 280 11.19 -19.25 25.22
CA THR A 280 10.35 -18.06 25.38
C THR A 280 10.25 -17.76 26.86
N LEU A 281 10.57 -16.53 27.24
CA LEU A 281 10.58 -16.01 28.60
C LEU A 281 9.68 -14.78 28.64
N GLU A 282 8.94 -14.63 29.74
CA GLU A 282 8.11 -13.45 29.96
C GLU A 282 8.96 -12.38 30.66
N CYS A 283 8.98 -11.18 30.10
CA CYS A 283 9.69 -10.03 30.63
C CYS A 283 8.78 -8.80 30.62
N GLY A 284 9.17 -7.73 31.30
CA GLY A 284 8.48 -6.45 31.20
C GLY A 284 8.57 -5.80 29.82
N TYR A 285 8.37 -4.49 29.75
CA TYR A 285 8.63 -3.73 28.53
C TYR A 285 10.15 -3.62 28.32
N ALA A 286 10.74 -4.55 27.58
CA ALA A 286 12.18 -4.59 27.33
C ALA A 286 12.62 -3.52 26.32
N LEU A 287 13.66 -2.76 26.66
CA LEU A 287 14.27 -1.73 25.80
C LEU A 287 15.65 -2.12 25.30
N CYS A 288 16.44 -2.79 26.13
CA CYS A 288 17.77 -3.28 25.80
C CYS A 288 17.97 -4.70 26.33
N CYS A 289 18.83 -5.48 25.67
CA CYS A 289 19.21 -6.82 26.11
C CYS A 289 20.68 -7.08 25.79
N ALA A 290 21.33 -7.90 26.59
CA ALA A 290 22.70 -8.34 26.36
C ALA A 290 22.92 -9.75 26.93
N PHE A 291 23.76 -10.55 26.26
CA PHE A 291 24.28 -11.79 26.83
C PHE A 291 25.42 -11.46 27.80
N LEU A 292 25.44 -12.16 28.93
CA LEU A 292 26.65 -12.19 29.77
C LEU A 292 27.71 -13.10 29.16
N PRO A 293 28.99 -12.84 29.39
CA PRO A 293 30.07 -13.69 28.91
C PRO A 293 29.90 -15.12 29.41
N GLY A 294 30.07 -16.09 28.51
CA GLY A 294 29.76 -17.49 28.75
C GLY A 294 28.33 -17.89 28.38
N ASP A 295 27.53 -16.97 27.80
CA ASP A 295 26.27 -17.17 27.10
C ASP A 295 25.17 -17.94 27.86
N LYS A 296 25.32 -18.10 29.18
CA LYS A 296 24.35 -18.81 30.03
C LYS A 296 23.22 -17.90 30.50
N ILE A 297 23.51 -16.62 30.68
CA ILE A 297 22.60 -15.65 31.28
C ILE A 297 22.35 -14.51 30.29
N VAL A 298 21.08 -14.12 30.16
CA VAL A 298 20.66 -12.94 29.41
C VAL A 298 20.20 -11.89 30.41
N VAL A 299 20.65 -10.66 30.19
CA VAL A 299 20.19 -9.49 30.95
C VAL A 299 19.23 -8.69 30.09
N VAL A 300 18.15 -8.19 30.70
CA VAL A 300 17.18 -7.31 30.06
C VAL A 300 17.00 -6.05 30.89
N GLY A 301 17.05 -4.88 30.23
CA GLY A 301 16.67 -3.60 30.84
C GLY A 301 15.25 -3.22 30.43
N THR A 302 14.41 -2.88 31.42
CA THR A 302 13.01 -2.55 31.19
C THR A 302 12.75 -1.04 31.17
N LYS A 303 11.59 -0.66 30.65
CA LYS A 303 11.08 0.72 30.68
C LYS A 303 10.78 1.21 32.11
N ASP A 304 10.52 0.29 33.04
CA ASP A 304 10.18 0.62 34.43
C ASP A 304 11.43 0.96 35.27
N GLY A 305 12.63 0.78 34.72
CA GLY A 305 13.89 1.02 35.42
C GLY A 305 14.51 -0.24 36.03
N ASP A 306 13.92 -1.41 35.78
CA ASP A 306 14.39 -2.68 36.29
C ASP A 306 15.44 -3.34 35.36
N ILE A 307 16.37 -4.06 35.97
CA ILE A 307 17.24 -5.03 35.30
C ILE A 307 16.78 -6.44 35.69
N GLU A 308 16.41 -7.23 34.68
CA GLU A 308 15.94 -8.60 34.84
C GLU A 308 17.02 -9.57 34.31
N LEU A 309 17.41 -10.55 35.13
CA LEU A 309 18.41 -11.57 34.80
C LEU A 309 17.73 -12.91 34.54
N TYR A 310 18.00 -13.52 33.39
CA TYR A 310 17.41 -14.79 32.98
C TYR A 310 18.48 -15.85 32.71
N ASP A 311 18.29 -17.06 33.25
CA ASP A 311 19.09 -18.23 32.85
C ASP A 311 18.44 -18.91 31.64
N ILE A 312 19.20 -19.12 30.57
CA ILE A 312 18.74 -19.73 29.33
C ILE A 312 18.47 -21.23 29.50
N ALA A 313 19.33 -21.92 30.25
CA ALA A 313 19.24 -23.36 30.42
C ALA A 313 18.04 -23.75 31.29
N ALA A 314 17.85 -23.02 32.39
CA ALA A 314 16.73 -23.21 33.31
C ALA A 314 15.44 -22.53 32.81
N SER A 315 15.53 -21.56 31.90
CA SER A 315 14.42 -20.73 31.42
C SER A 315 13.64 -20.04 32.55
N THR A 316 14.36 -19.59 33.57
CA THR A 316 13.79 -18.92 34.75
C THR A 316 14.42 -17.56 34.97
N LEU A 317 13.64 -16.64 35.53
CA LEU A 317 14.16 -15.38 36.10
C LEU A 317 15.03 -15.73 37.33
N LEU A 318 16.29 -15.30 37.30
CA LEU A 318 17.25 -15.48 38.39
C LEU A 318 17.10 -14.39 39.45
N ASP A 319 17.09 -13.13 39.00
CA ASP A 319 17.04 -11.96 39.86
C ASP A 319 16.39 -10.79 39.14
N LYS A 320 15.80 -9.88 39.92
CA LYS A 320 15.17 -8.64 39.44
C LYS A 320 15.65 -7.49 40.32
N VAL A 321 16.39 -6.57 39.71
CA VAL A 321 17.02 -5.45 40.41
C VAL A 321 16.38 -4.14 39.94
N SER A 322 15.79 -3.38 40.88
CA SER A 322 15.32 -2.02 40.63
C SER A 322 16.52 -1.09 40.48
N ALA A 323 17.01 -0.95 39.25
CA ALA A 323 18.28 -0.31 38.96
C ALA A 323 18.18 1.21 38.85
N HIS A 324 17.12 1.73 38.25
CA HIS A 324 16.93 3.15 37.93
C HIS A 324 15.51 3.62 38.25
N GLU A 325 15.31 4.93 38.37
CA GLU A 325 13.96 5.52 38.59
C GLU A 325 13.18 5.69 37.28
N GLY A 326 13.87 5.60 36.13
CA GLY A 326 13.30 5.72 34.80
C GLY A 326 13.82 4.66 33.83
N ALA A 327 13.32 4.71 32.61
CA ALA A 327 13.58 3.73 31.56
C ALA A 327 15.08 3.49 31.30
N VAL A 328 15.49 2.22 31.28
CA VAL A 328 16.85 1.81 30.91
C VAL A 328 16.95 1.72 29.40
N TRP A 329 17.47 2.75 28.75
CA TRP A 329 17.57 2.82 27.29
C TRP A 329 18.64 1.91 26.72
N THR A 330 19.76 1.79 27.44
CA THR A 330 20.95 1.13 26.93
C THR A 330 21.64 0.35 28.03
N MET A 331 22.26 -0.75 27.61
CA MET A 331 22.99 -1.64 28.48
C MET A 331 24.13 -2.24 27.69
N GLN A 332 25.30 -2.28 28.31
CA GLN A 332 26.48 -2.85 27.70
C GLN A 332 27.30 -3.62 28.72
N VAL A 333 27.71 -4.82 28.34
CA VAL A 333 28.67 -5.61 29.10
C VAL A 333 30.06 -5.03 28.88
N HIS A 334 30.80 -4.82 29.96
CA HIS A 334 32.18 -4.35 29.90
C HIS A 334 33.04 -5.41 29.19
N PRO A 335 34.05 -5.05 28.36
CA PRO A 335 34.86 -6.03 27.64
C PRO A 335 35.63 -7.03 28.54
N ASP A 336 35.97 -6.65 29.78
CA ASP A 336 36.51 -7.58 30.82
C ASP A 336 35.50 -8.67 31.25
N GLY A 337 34.23 -8.50 30.94
CA GLY A 337 33.17 -9.47 31.24
C GLY A 337 32.75 -9.55 32.72
N LYS A 338 33.34 -8.72 33.60
CA LYS A 338 33.03 -8.70 35.04
C LYS A 338 32.03 -7.62 35.46
N SER A 339 31.76 -6.66 34.57
CA SER A 339 30.90 -5.52 34.87
C SER A 339 29.86 -5.28 33.78
N LEU A 340 28.77 -4.64 34.15
CA LEU A 340 27.67 -4.19 33.31
C LEU A 340 27.49 -2.69 33.49
N ILE A 341 27.24 -1.97 32.40
CA ILE A 341 26.96 -0.54 32.42
C ILE A 341 25.55 -0.32 31.92
N THR A 342 24.77 0.46 32.65
CA THR A 342 23.39 0.81 32.29
C THR A 342 23.23 2.32 32.19
N GLY A 343 22.59 2.78 31.12
CA GLY A 343 22.21 4.18 30.93
C GLY A 343 20.70 4.34 30.95
N SER A 344 20.21 5.33 31.68
CA SER A 344 18.78 5.55 31.90
C SER A 344 18.36 6.99 31.63
N ALA A 345 17.05 7.17 31.47
CA ALA A 345 16.37 8.46 31.48
C ALA A 345 16.47 9.20 32.84
N ASP A 346 16.92 8.55 33.92
CA ASP A 346 17.14 9.21 35.22
C ASP A 346 18.44 10.04 35.28
N LYS A 347 19.06 10.31 34.12
CA LYS A 347 20.29 11.10 33.95
C LYS A 347 21.51 10.47 34.64
N SER A 348 21.47 9.17 34.89
CA SER A 348 22.57 8.44 35.48
C SER A 348 23.02 7.27 34.62
N VAL A 349 24.33 7.05 34.62
CA VAL A 349 24.97 5.84 34.14
C VAL A 349 25.46 5.07 35.36
N LYS A 350 24.97 3.84 35.55
CA LYS A 350 25.33 2.99 36.70
C LYS A 350 26.21 1.84 36.23
N PHE A 351 27.19 1.51 37.07
CA PHE A 351 28.10 0.39 36.87
C PHE A 351 27.76 -0.70 37.88
N TRP A 352 27.63 -1.93 37.40
CA TRP A 352 27.29 -3.10 38.17
C TRP A 352 28.40 -4.13 38.02
N ASN A 353 28.80 -4.77 39.11
CA ASN A 353 29.72 -5.89 39.09
C ASN A 353 28.94 -7.19 39.29
N PHE A 354 29.39 -8.25 38.60
CA PHE A 354 28.84 -9.59 38.77
C PHE A 354 29.53 -10.26 39.96
N ASP A 355 28.79 -10.50 41.04
CA ASP A 355 29.28 -11.28 42.17
C ASP A 355 28.46 -12.56 42.36
N ILE A 356 29.15 -13.66 42.60
CA ILE A 356 28.53 -14.96 42.87
C ILE A 356 28.41 -15.08 44.40
N ILE A 357 27.21 -14.83 44.91
CA ILE A 357 26.91 -14.95 46.33
C ILE A 357 26.39 -16.36 46.60
N GLN A 358 26.94 -16.99 47.63
CA GLN A 358 26.46 -18.28 48.13
C GLN A 358 25.29 -18.04 49.08
N GLU A 359 24.06 -18.24 48.61
CA GLU A 359 22.88 -18.18 49.47
C GLU A 359 22.59 -19.57 50.06
N GLU A 360 22.37 -19.62 51.37
CA GLU A 360 21.88 -20.81 52.04
C GLU A 360 20.40 -21.01 51.68
N ILE A 361 20.04 -22.22 51.25
CA ILE A 361 18.64 -22.55 51.00
C ILE A 361 17.92 -22.53 52.37
N PRO A 362 16.82 -21.75 52.54
CA PRO A 362 16.08 -21.72 53.79
C PRO A 362 15.74 -23.15 54.28
N GLY A 363 16.28 -23.54 55.43
CA GLY A 363 16.06 -24.85 56.04
C GLY A 363 17.13 -25.92 55.79
N THR A 364 18.22 -25.64 55.05
CA THR A 364 19.38 -26.55 54.93
C THR A 364 20.71 -25.80 55.02
N LYS A 365 21.80 -26.48 55.44
CA LYS A 365 23.18 -25.94 55.39
C LYS A 365 23.81 -25.98 53.98
N ARG A 366 23.02 -26.24 52.93
CA ARG A 366 23.53 -26.30 51.56
C ARG A 366 23.45 -24.90 50.95
N THR A 367 24.59 -24.40 50.47
CA THR A 367 24.67 -23.15 49.72
C THR A 367 24.48 -23.39 48.24
N THR A 368 23.74 -22.52 47.57
CA THR A 368 23.67 -22.46 46.11
C THR A 368 24.32 -21.16 45.63
N PRO A 369 25.30 -21.22 44.71
CA PRO A 369 25.86 -20.01 44.11
C PRO A 369 24.78 -19.35 43.24
N ARG A 370 24.45 -18.09 43.55
CA ARG A 370 23.58 -17.24 42.74
C ARG A 370 24.34 -15.99 42.30
N LEU A 371 24.22 -15.64 41.03
CA LEU A 371 24.82 -14.43 40.48
C LEU A 371 23.92 -13.24 40.82
N LYS A 372 24.46 -12.24 41.51
CA LYS A 372 23.80 -10.97 41.81
C LYS A 372 24.58 -9.80 41.22
N LEU A 373 23.84 -8.73 40.91
CA LEU A 373 24.41 -7.48 40.45
C LEU A 373 24.62 -6.55 41.65
N ILE A 374 25.88 -6.22 41.93
CA ILE A 374 26.22 -5.24 42.97
C ILE A 374 26.57 -3.92 42.29
N GLN A 375 25.90 -2.85 42.69
CA GLN A 375 26.19 -1.52 42.18
C GLN A 375 27.57 -1.05 42.67
N SER A 376 28.46 -0.74 41.74
CA SER A 376 29.83 -0.30 42.03
C SER A 376 29.97 1.22 42.00
N ARG A 377 29.59 1.86 40.88
CA ARG A 377 29.81 3.29 40.62
C ARG A 377 28.59 3.94 39.95
N ILE A 378 28.45 5.24 40.11
CA ILE A 378 27.42 6.07 39.46
C ILE A 378 28.10 7.26 38.80
N LEU A 379 27.79 7.49 37.54
CA LEU A 379 28.11 8.71 36.80
C LEU A 379 26.82 9.48 36.59
N LYS A 380 26.68 10.65 37.21
CA LYS A 380 25.56 11.57 36.97
C LYS A 380 25.91 12.50 35.81
N VAL A 381 25.02 12.59 34.84
CA VAL A 381 25.12 13.52 33.71
C VAL A 381 23.97 14.54 33.77
N ASN A 382 24.04 15.57 32.93
CA ASN A 382 23.10 16.69 32.99
C ASN A 382 21.71 16.36 32.40
N ASP A 383 21.63 15.34 31.54
CA ASP A 383 20.44 15.03 30.75
C ASP A 383 20.28 13.52 30.55
N ASP A 384 19.16 13.12 29.97
CA ASP A 384 18.79 11.71 29.79
C ASP A 384 19.81 10.99 28.91
N VAL A 385 20.19 9.77 29.30
CA VAL A 385 21.17 8.96 28.56
C VAL A 385 20.45 8.02 27.61
N LEU A 386 20.70 8.16 26.31
CA LEU A 386 20.07 7.35 25.27
C LEU A 386 20.92 6.14 24.88
N SER A 387 22.23 6.31 24.74
CA SER A 387 23.15 5.25 24.36
C SER A 387 24.48 5.38 25.10
N VAL A 388 25.08 4.24 25.43
CA VAL A 388 26.37 4.12 26.10
C VAL A 388 27.19 3.09 25.36
N HIS A 389 28.45 3.41 25.07
CA HIS A 389 29.38 2.48 24.45
C HIS A 389 30.78 2.58 25.06
N VAL A 390 31.31 1.46 25.55
CA VAL A 390 32.68 1.26 26.01
C VAL A 390 33.56 0.95 24.81
N SER A 391 34.78 1.46 24.82
CA SER A 391 35.77 1.11 23.82
C SER A 391 36.23 -0.35 24.00
N PRO A 392 36.53 -1.08 22.91
CA PRO A 392 37.04 -2.45 23.00
C PRO A 392 38.31 -2.60 23.85
N ASP A 393 39.15 -1.56 23.93
CA ASP A 393 40.34 -1.51 24.79
C ASP A 393 40.03 -1.28 26.30
N SER A 394 38.74 -1.16 26.66
CA SER A 394 38.24 -0.87 28.02
C SER A 394 38.68 0.47 28.63
N ARG A 395 39.27 1.37 27.84
CA ARG A 395 39.83 2.64 28.35
C ARG A 395 38.79 3.76 28.40
N LEU A 396 37.91 3.82 27.41
CA LEU A 396 37.02 4.94 27.13
C LEU A 396 35.55 4.53 27.20
N LEU A 397 34.71 5.45 27.63
CA LEU A 397 33.26 5.30 27.73
C LEU A 397 32.60 6.49 27.04
N ALA A 398 31.93 6.25 25.93
CA ALA A 398 31.12 7.24 25.25
C ALA A 398 29.67 7.17 25.76
N VAL A 399 29.08 8.34 26.04
CA VAL A 399 27.71 8.50 26.54
C VAL A 399 27.00 9.52 25.65
N ALA A 400 25.91 9.11 25.00
CA ALA A 400 25.02 10.01 24.25
C ALA A 400 23.93 10.52 25.18
N THR A 401 23.82 11.84 25.23
CA THR A 401 22.78 12.51 26.00
C THR A 401 21.71 13.12 25.09
N LEU A 402 20.53 13.35 25.66
CA LEU A 402 19.40 13.98 24.97
C LEU A 402 19.70 15.43 24.53
N ASP A 403 20.71 16.07 25.13
CA ASP A 403 21.24 17.40 24.77
C ASP A 403 21.99 17.47 23.42
N ASN A 404 21.85 16.45 22.57
CA ASN A 404 22.50 16.27 21.26
C ASN A 404 24.04 16.12 21.32
N THR A 405 24.63 15.96 22.50
CA THR A 405 26.08 15.81 22.66
C THR A 405 26.48 14.37 22.97
N VAL A 406 27.71 14.02 22.61
CA VAL A 406 28.34 12.76 23.04
C VAL A 406 29.54 13.09 23.91
N LYS A 407 29.50 12.61 25.16
CA LYS A 407 30.55 12.82 26.15
C LYS A 407 31.37 11.54 26.28
N VAL A 408 32.68 11.65 26.07
CA VAL A 408 33.62 10.54 26.22
C VAL A 408 34.34 10.70 27.56
N PHE A 409 34.33 9.66 28.38
CA PHE A 409 34.95 9.60 29.69
C PHE A 409 36.04 8.53 29.71
N PHE A 410 37.02 8.65 30.61
CA PHE A 410 37.88 7.53 30.98
C PHE A 410 37.14 6.58 31.93
N VAL A 411 37.17 5.26 31.65
CA VAL A 411 36.46 4.25 32.46
C VAL A 411 36.98 4.19 33.90
N ASP A 412 38.29 4.36 34.10
CA ASP A 412 38.92 4.26 35.42
C ASP A 412 38.53 5.42 36.35
N SER A 413 38.68 6.65 35.84
CA SER A 413 38.53 7.87 36.64
C SER A 413 37.19 8.58 36.47
N LEU A 414 36.39 8.19 35.46
CA LEU A 414 35.17 8.88 35.03
C LEU A 414 35.37 10.37 34.75
N LYS A 415 36.62 10.78 34.48
CA LYS A 415 36.92 12.14 34.03
C LYS A 415 36.52 12.31 32.58
N LEU A 416 35.93 13.46 32.27
CA LEU A 416 35.59 13.85 30.92
C LEU A 416 36.88 13.96 30.09
N PHE A 417 36.92 13.25 28.97
CA PHE A 417 38.01 13.29 28.01
C PHE A 417 37.65 14.20 26.83
N LEU A 418 36.53 13.91 26.14
CA LEU A 418 36.07 14.66 24.97
C LEU A 418 34.58 14.98 25.07
N ASN A 419 34.17 16.06 24.40
CA ASN A 419 32.76 16.37 24.18
C ASN A 419 32.54 16.66 22.69
N LEU A 420 31.75 15.82 22.04
CA LEU A 420 31.50 15.87 20.60
C LEU A 420 30.23 16.69 20.32
N TYR A 421 30.39 17.75 19.55
CA TYR A 421 29.32 18.70 19.21
C TYR A 421 29.06 18.74 17.71
N GLY A 422 27.79 18.83 17.32
CA GLY A 422 27.41 19.14 15.93
C GLY A 422 26.08 18.53 15.51
N HIS A 423 25.53 17.56 16.25
CA HIS A 423 24.23 16.98 15.95
C HIS A 423 23.10 17.98 16.18
N LYS A 424 22.17 18.03 15.23
CA LYS A 424 21.02 18.93 15.30
C LYS A 424 19.92 18.36 16.19
N LEU A 425 19.86 17.04 16.27
CA LEU A 425 18.90 16.26 17.04
C LEU A 425 19.63 15.22 17.90
N PRO A 426 18.95 14.60 18.88
CA PRO A 426 19.60 13.67 19.81
C PRO A 426 20.26 12.49 19.09
N VAL A 427 21.40 12.07 19.63
CA VAL A 427 22.11 10.87 19.16
C VAL A 427 21.41 9.65 19.72
N LEU A 428 20.85 8.82 18.85
CA LEU A 428 20.06 7.65 19.23
C LEU A 428 20.96 6.47 19.56
N ASN A 429 22.03 6.27 18.80
CA ASN A 429 22.98 5.20 19.04
C ASN A 429 24.40 5.56 18.59
N MET A 430 25.36 4.79 19.06
CA MET A 430 26.77 4.97 18.76
C MET A 430 27.49 3.62 18.75
N SER A 431 28.59 3.57 18.02
CA SER A 431 29.49 2.43 18.01
C SER A 431 30.92 2.90 17.88
N ILE A 432 31.84 2.24 18.59
CA ILE A 432 33.27 2.50 18.54
C ILE A 432 33.91 1.39 17.69
N SER A 433 34.90 1.74 16.88
CA SER A 433 35.63 0.79 16.04
C SER A 433 36.42 -0.23 16.87
N GLY A 434 36.71 -1.40 16.30
CA GLY A 434 37.47 -2.47 16.96
C GLY A 434 38.85 -2.04 17.46
N ASP A 435 39.48 -1.05 16.81
CA ASP A 435 40.78 -0.49 17.18
C ASP A 435 40.69 0.72 18.14
N SER A 436 39.48 1.11 18.54
CA SER A 436 39.20 2.25 19.42
C SER A 436 39.66 3.61 18.87
N LYS A 437 39.81 3.78 17.56
CA LYS A 437 40.21 5.07 16.94
C LYS A 437 39.04 5.88 16.38
N LEU A 438 38.00 5.23 15.89
CA LEU A 438 36.84 5.88 15.31
C LEU A 438 35.61 5.65 16.19
N ILE A 439 34.75 6.65 16.24
CA ILE A 439 33.39 6.53 16.77
C ILE A 439 32.40 7.00 15.72
N ALA A 440 31.41 6.16 15.45
CA ALA A 440 30.29 6.49 14.57
C ALA A 440 29.06 6.79 15.43
N THR A 441 28.47 7.97 15.21
CA THR A 441 27.28 8.43 15.92
C THR A 441 26.12 8.57 14.94
N CYS A 442 24.96 8.03 15.31
CA CYS A 442 23.75 8.14 14.51
C CYS A 442 22.68 8.92 15.26
N SER A 443 22.02 9.83 14.56
CA SER A 443 21.05 10.76 15.15
C SER A 443 19.72 10.72 14.40
N ALA A 444 18.69 11.24 15.06
CA ALA A 444 17.41 11.53 14.43
C ALA A 444 17.53 12.63 13.34
N ASP A 445 18.67 13.33 13.24
CA ASP A 445 18.97 14.29 12.17
C ASP A 445 19.26 13.64 10.80
N LYS A 446 19.09 12.31 10.70
CA LYS A 446 19.26 11.48 9.49
C LYS A 446 20.71 11.31 9.03
N ASN A 447 21.65 11.87 9.77
CA ASN A 447 23.07 11.83 9.46
C ASN A 447 23.80 10.81 10.32
N VAL A 448 24.83 10.21 9.72
CA VAL A 448 25.88 9.49 10.43
C VAL A 448 27.09 10.43 10.51
N ARG A 449 27.67 10.60 11.69
CA ARG A 449 28.96 11.27 11.83
C ARG A 449 30.02 10.30 12.29
N ILE A 450 31.20 10.43 11.70
CA ILE A 450 32.39 9.67 12.08
C ILE A 450 33.38 10.63 12.71
N TRP A 451 33.82 10.30 13.92
CA TRP A 451 34.75 11.10 14.70
C TRP A 451 36.03 10.33 14.98
N GLY A 452 37.15 11.05 15.02
CA GLY A 452 38.42 10.55 15.54
C GLY A 452 38.41 10.62 17.06
N LEU A 453 38.75 9.53 17.73
CA LEU A 453 38.71 9.43 19.19
C LEU A 453 39.96 10.02 19.85
N ASP A 454 41.03 10.24 19.09
CA ASP A 454 42.28 10.82 19.62
C ASP A 454 42.10 12.28 20.06
N PHE A 455 41.39 13.08 19.25
CA PHE A 455 41.19 14.52 19.47
C PHE A 455 39.72 14.95 19.49
N GLY A 456 38.79 14.07 19.09
CA GLY A 456 37.36 14.39 18.98
C GLY A 456 37.01 15.19 17.72
N ASP A 457 37.82 15.10 16.67
CA ASP A 457 37.58 15.75 15.39
C ASP A 457 36.53 15.00 14.56
N CYS A 458 35.68 15.75 13.85
CA CYS A 458 34.71 15.18 12.93
C CYS A 458 35.39 14.92 11.59
N HIS A 459 35.61 13.66 11.22
CA HIS A 459 36.16 13.33 9.90
C HIS A 459 35.17 13.66 8.79
N LYS A 460 33.92 13.19 8.93
CA LYS A 460 32.87 13.46 7.94
C LYS A 460 31.48 13.34 8.54
N ALA A 461 30.57 14.18 8.05
CA ALA A 461 29.13 14.01 8.22
C ALA A 461 28.54 13.43 6.93
N LEU A 462 27.98 12.24 7.04
CA LEU A 462 27.35 11.49 5.95
C LEU A 462 25.84 11.65 6.04
N PHE A 463 25.23 12.20 5.00
CA PHE A 463 23.77 12.12 4.84
C PHE A 463 23.42 10.71 4.42
N GLY A 464 23.01 9.90 5.39
CA GLY A 464 22.92 8.46 5.23
C GLY A 464 21.55 8.00 4.77
N HIS A 465 20.49 8.52 5.40
CA HIS A 465 19.15 7.94 5.31
C HIS A 465 18.08 9.01 5.08
N GLU A 466 16.91 8.61 4.62
CA GLU A 466 15.77 9.51 4.39
C GLU A 466 15.01 9.83 5.69
N ASP A 467 15.16 8.97 6.71
CA ASP A 467 14.55 9.08 8.03
C ASP A 467 15.54 8.77 9.17
N SER A 468 15.10 8.89 10.42
CA SER A 468 15.90 8.73 11.64
C SER A 468 16.63 7.39 11.72
N ILE A 469 17.94 7.45 12.04
CA ILE A 469 18.79 6.26 12.13
C ILE A 469 18.74 5.72 13.56
N MET A 470 18.19 4.52 13.72
CA MET A 470 17.92 3.93 15.04
C MET A 470 19.12 3.22 15.63
N GLN A 471 19.93 2.54 14.81
CA GLN A 471 21.06 1.75 15.29
C GLN A 471 22.23 1.82 14.30
N ILE A 472 23.44 1.83 14.86
CA ILE A 472 24.69 1.81 14.13
C ILE A 472 25.64 0.84 14.83
N SER A 473 26.41 0.08 14.07
CA SER A 473 27.37 -0.88 14.64
C SER A 473 28.54 -1.13 13.69
N PHE A 474 29.75 -1.02 14.23
CA PHE A 474 30.96 -1.56 13.60
C PHE A 474 31.01 -3.08 13.72
N ILE A 475 31.83 -3.72 12.88
CA ILE A 475 32.23 -5.11 13.10
C ILE A 475 33.13 -5.16 14.35
N PRO A 476 32.77 -5.95 15.39
CA PRO A 476 33.54 -5.98 16.64
C PRO A 476 34.96 -6.55 16.48
N HIS A 477 35.07 -7.71 15.81
CA HIS A 477 36.33 -8.42 15.60
C HIS A 477 36.45 -8.84 14.13
N PRO A 478 36.90 -7.92 13.27
CA PRO A 478 37.07 -8.18 11.84
C PRO A 478 38.18 -9.22 11.63
N VAL A 479 37.94 -10.14 10.70
CA VAL A 479 38.93 -11.17 10.33
C VAL A 479 40.03 -10.56 9.46
N ASP A 480 39.64 -9.66 8.55
CA ASP A 480 40.55 -8.94 7.67
C ASP A 480 40.80 -7.48 8.12
N GLY A 481 42.01 -6.98 7.85
CA GLY A 481 42.42 -5.62 8.23
C GLY A 481 41.56 -4.53 7.60
N ASP A 482 41.13 -4.74 6.37
CA ASP A 482 40.35 -3.77 5.58
C ASP A 482 38.89 -3.68 6.06
N GLU A 483 38.42 -4.63 6.88
CA GLU A 483 37.05 -4.68 7.39
C GLU A 483 36.90 -3.98 8.75
N ARG A 484 38.01 -3.48 9.31
CA ARG A 484 38.06 -2.84 10.63
C ARG A 484 37.20 -1.59 10.76
N HIS A 485 37.04 -0.88 9.65
CA HIS A 485 36.29 0.36 9.61
C HIS A 485 34.96 0.21 8.87
N LEU A 486 34.50 -1.02 8.62
CA LEU A 486 33.17 -1.29 8.05
C LEU A 486 32.09 -1.11 9.12
N LEU A 487 31.07 -0.31 8.80
CA LEU A 487 29.96 -0.04 9.69
C LEU A 487 28.62 -0.24 8.99
N PHE A 488 27.61 -0.63 9.77
CA PHE A 488 26.24 -0.78 9.31
C PHE A 488 25.35 0.23 10.01
N SER A 489 24.43 0.85 9.27
CA SER A 489 23.40 1.74 9.81
C SER A 489 22.01 1.21 9.46
N ALA A 490 21.13 1.17 10.45
CA ALA A 490 19.73 0.77 10.31
C ALA A 490 18.81 1.96 10.60
N SER A 491 17.87 2.23 9.70
CA SER A 491 16.99 3.39 9.78
C SER A 491 15.50 3.05 9.76
N LYS A 492 14.72 4.02 10.21
CA LYS A 492 13.27 4.05 10.14
C LYS A 492 12.74 4.07 8.71
N ASP A 493 13.57 4.46 7.73
CA ASP A 493 13.26 4.43 6.29
C ASP A 493 13.12 3.01 5.68
N ARG A 494 13.27 1.97 6.53
CA ARG A 494 13.19 0.53 6.21
C ARG A 494 14.41 -0.01 5.48
N THR A 495 15.48 0.78 5.40
CA THR A 495 16.72 0.39 4.74
C THR A 495 17.86 0.22 5.74
N ILE A 496 18.79 -0.66 5.38
CA ILE A 496 20.08 -0.80 6.06
C ILE A 496 21.13 -0.38 5.05
N LYS A 497 22.15 0.35 5.49
CA LYS A 497 23.27 0.74 4.64
C LYS A 497 24.59 0.29 5.26
N SER A 498 25.51 -0.15 4.42
CA SER A 498 26.90 -0.40 4.81
C SER A 498 27.77 0.77 4.38
N TRP A 499 28.73 1.13 5.21
CA TRP A 499 29.64 2.24 4.96
C TRP A 499 31.08 1.87 5.25
N ASP A 500 31.97 2.34 4.38
CA ASP A 500 33.40 2.33 4.60
C ASP A 500 33.78 3.53 5.48
N GLY A 501 34.33 3.28 6.67
CA GLY A 501 34.78 4.31 7.59
C GLY A 501 36.07 5.02 7.18
N ASP A 502 36.87 4.47 6.26
CA ASP A 502 38.10 5.08 5.77
C ASP A 502 37.86 5.92 4.51
N LYS A 503 37.10 5.37 3.55
CA LYS A 503 36.75 6.10 2.31
C LYS A 503 35.54 7.01 2.49
N PHE A 504 34.76 6.81 3.56
CA PHE A 504 33.51 7.51 3.84
C PHE A 504 32.53 7.45 2.67
N GLN A 505 32.38 6.25 2.10
CA GLN A 505 31.49 5.95 0.99
C GLN A 505 30.47 4.90 1.45
N GLN A 506 29.25 5.02 0.91
CA GLN A 506 28.25 3.97 1.02
C GLN A 506 28.71 2.80 0.14
N ILE A 507 28.75 1.59 0.70
CA ILE A 507 29.10 0.38 -0.04
C ILE A 507 27.85 -0.25 -0.61
N GLN A 508 26.83 -0.48 0.23
CA GLN A 508 25.62 -1.20 -0.16
C GLN A 508 24.36 -0.67 0.54
N LYS A 509 23.23 -0.77 -0.17
CA LYS A 509 21.88 -0.48 0.34
C LYS A 509 21.02 -1.74 0.39
N PHE A 510 20.72 -2.24 1.58
CA PHE A 510 19.84 -3.38 1.76
C PHE A 510 18.38 -2.91 1.86
N LYS A 511 17.55 -3.37 0.91
CA LYS A 511 16.09 -3.26 0.95
C LYS A 511 15.49 -4.65 1.24
N GLY A 512 14.55 -4.73 2.15
CA GLY A 512 13.83 -5.98 2.41
C GLY A 512 12.85 -5.92 3.58
N HIS A 513 13.08 -5.01 4.53
CA HIS A 513 12.09 -4.72 5.56
C HIS A 513 10.94 -3.88 5.01
N HIS A 514 9.74 -4.14 5.51
CA HIS A 514 8.53 -3.40 5.13
C HIS A 514 8.14 -2.36 6.18
N GLY A 515 8.66 -2.49 7.39
CA GLY A 515 8.47 -1.56 8.50
C GLY A 515 9.79 -0.99 9.02
N GLU A 516 9.66 -0.03 9.91
CA GLU A 516 10.77 0.68 10.58
C GLU A 516 11.73 -0.29 11.27
N ILE A 517 13.04 -0.13 11.10
CA ILE A 517 14.02 -1.00 11.75
C ILE A 517 14.37 -0.42 13.12
N TRP A 518 14.16 -1.21 14.18
CA TRP A 518 14.36 -0.76 15.56
C TRP A 518 15.70 -1.19 16.14
N ALA A 519 16.14 -2.41 15.83
CA ALA A 519 17.37 -2.96 16.39
C ALA A 519 18.17 -3.71 15.34
N MET A 520 19.49 -3.69 15.51
CA MET A 520 20.44 -4.37 14.66
C MET A 520 21.62 -4.87 15.50
N THR A 521 22.08 -6.08 15.22
CA THR A 521 23.29 -6.63 15.85
C THR A 521 24.12 -7.31 14.79
N VAL A 522 25.44 -7.13 14.86
CA VAL A 522 26.41 -7.67 13.91
C VAL A 522 27.10 -8.85 14.59
N ALA A 523 27.30 -9.94 13.86
CA ALA A 523 28.08 -11.08 14.34
C ALA A 523 29.49 -10.64 14.72
N ARG A 524 30.12 -11.37 15.65
CA ARG A 524 31.45 -11.01 16.16
C ARG A 524 32.49 -10.85 15.04
N THR A 525 32.45 -11.74 14.05
CA THR A 525 33.32 -11.75 12.86
C THR A 525 32.81 -10.89 11.70
N GLY A 526 31.55 -10.44 11.75
CA GLY A 526 30.91 -9.71 10.65
C GLY A 526 30.34 -10.59 9.53
N ASP A 527 30.34 -11.92 9.68
CA ASP A 527 29.84 -12.86 8.66
C ASP A 527 28.35 -12.66 8.34
N PHE A 528 27.58 -12.26 9.34
CA PHE A 528 26.18 -11.95 9.17
C PHE A 528 25.70 -10.84 10.12
N ILE A 529 24.56 -10.27 9.78
CA ILE A 529 23.90 -9.21 10.53
C ILE A 529 22.48 -9.65 10.82
N VAL A 530 21.99 -9.34 12.02
CA VAL A 530 20.60 -9.60 12.38
C VAL A 530 19.88 -8.28 12.61
N THR A 531 18.74 -8.10 11.97
CA THR A 531 17.91 -6.89 12.08
C THR A 531 16.49 -7.21 12.50
N ALA A 532 15.90 -6.33 13.31
CA ALA A 532 14.54 -6.43 13.81
C ALA A 532 13.73 -5.19 13.42
N SER A 533 12.54 -5.43 12.86
CA SER A 533 11.66 -4.37 12.33
C SER A 533 10.29 -4.36 12.99
N HIS A 534 9.60 -3.22 12.87
CA HIS A 534 8.21 -3.01 13.24
C HIS A 534 7.23 -3.90 12.43
N ASP A 535 7.67 -4.45 11.29
CA ASP A 535 6.92 -5.51 10.58
C ASP A 535 6.93 -6.86 11.32
N LYS A 536 7.55 -6.91 12.52
CA LYS A 536 7.70 -8.09 13.39
C LYS A 536 8.54 -9.21 12.78
N SER A 537 9.28 -8.89 11.73
CA SER A 537 10.28 -9.78 11.16
C SER A 537 11.64 -9.55 11.80
N ILE A 538 12.35 -10.66 12.01
CA ILE A 538 13.78 -10.67 12.29
C ILE A 538 14.43 -11.26 11.04
N ARG A 539 15.36 -10.52 10.43
CA ARG A 539 16.08 -10.95 9.23
C ARG A 539 17.55 -11.15 9.54
N ILE A 540 18.14 -12.14 8.89
CA ILE A 540 19.58 -12.43 8.94
C ILE A 540 20.13 -12.14 7.55
N TRP A 541 21.13 -11.28 7.47
CA TRP A 541 21.83 -10.89 6.26
C TRP A 541 23.21 -11.54 6.29
N THR A 542 23.42 -12.57 5.48
CA THR A 542 24.71 -13.26 5.36
C THR A 542 25.53 -12.63 4.25
N ARG A 543 26.82 -12.45 4.48
CA ARG A 543 27.75 -12.02 3.44
C ARG A 543 27.90 -13.12 2.38
N SER A 544 27.82 -12.74 1.10
CA SER A 544 28.18 -13.60 -0.03
C SER A 544 29.60 -13.30 -0.51
N ASP A 545 30.21 -14.24 -1.22
CA ASP A 545 31.55 -14.10 -1.82
C ASP A 545 31.54 -13.31 -3.15
N GLU A 546 30.40 -12.75 -3.54
CA GLU A 546 30.27 -12.01 -4.80
C GLU A 546 30.95 -10.64 -4.67
N PRO A 547 31.91 -10.31 -5.56
CA PRO A 547 32.53 -9.00 -5.55
C PRO A 547 31.54 -7.94 -6.02
N ILE A 548 31.34 -6.92 -5.20
CA ILE A 548 30.44 -5.80 -5.49
C ILE A 548 31.23 -4.72 -6.25
N PHE A 549 30.72 -4.28 -7.40
CA PHE A 549 31.24 -3.11 -8.10
C PHE A 549 30.49 -1.85 -7.64
N LEU A 550 31.20 -0.98 -6.90
CA LEU A 550 30.62 0.25 -6.33
C LEU A 550 30.04 1.22 -7.40
N GLU A 551 30.56 1.17 -8.63
CA GLU A 551 30.08 2.01 -9.74
C GLU A 551 28.71 1.54 -10.24
N GLU A 552 28.51 0.23 -10.37
CA GLU A 552 27.24 -0.36 -10.82
C GLU A 552 26.12 -0.10 -9.80
N GLU A 553 26.39 -0.21 -8.49
CA GLU A 553 25.41 0.14 -7.48
C GLU A 553 25.06 1.64 -7.51
N ARG A 554 26.03 2.51 -7.77
CA ARG A 554 25.78 3.95 -7.92
C ARG A 554 24.96 4.25 -9.17
N GLU A 555 25.25 3.63 -10.31
CA GLU A 555 24.48 3.80 -11.55
C GLU A 555 23.03 3.37 -11.35
N ARG A 556 22.82 2.21 -10.72
CA ARG A 556 21.48 1.71 -10.39
C ARG A 556 20.72 2.63 -9.44
N GLU A 557 21.38 3.21 -8.43
CA GLU A 557 20.75 4.21 -7.56
C GLU A 557 20.35 5.47 -8.32
N LEU A 558 21.18 5.92 -9.27
CA LEU A 558 20.92 7.08 -10.11
C LEU A 558 19.73 6.83 -11.05
N GLU A 559 19.65 5.63 -11.64
CA GLU A 559 18.52 5.18 -12.45
C GLU A 559 17.23 5.13 -11.63
N GLU A 560 17.23 4.53 -10.44
CA GLU A 560 16.04 4.51 -9.57
C GLU A 560 15.57 5.93 -9.18
N MET A 561 16.51 6.84 -8.94
CA MET A 561 16.18 8.24 -8.64
C MET A 561 15.60 8.96 -9.87
N TYR A 562 16.13 8.65 -11.06
CA TYR A 562 15.61 9.14 -12.33
C TYR A 562 14.19 8.62 -12.59
N GLU A 563 13.94 7.33 -12.41
CA GLU A 563 12.61 6.72 -12.53
C GLU A 563 11.60 7.31 -11.52
N LYS A 564 12.02 7.49 -10.27
CA LYS A 564 11.16 8.14 -9.26
C LYS A 564 10.83 9.57 -9.63
N THR A 565 11.82 10.34 -10.10
CA THR A 565 11.60 11.73 -10.51
C THR A 565 10.71 11.80 -11.76
N LEU A 566 10.84 10.84 -12.67
CA LEU A 566 9.95 10.68 -13.82
C LEU A 566 8.52 10.37 -13.35
N ALA A 567 8.35 9.45 -12.41
CA ALA A 567 7.06 9.08 -11.85
C ALA A 567 6.39 10.25 -11.11
N THR A 568 7.14 10.99 -10.28
CA THR A 568 6.60 12.17 -9.60
C THR A 568 6.23 13.27 -10.59
N ASN A 569 7.04 13.51 -11.62
CA ASN A 569 6.71 14.49 -12.66
C ASN A 569 5.49 14.07 -13.50
N LEU A 570 5.22 12.77 -13.64
CA LEU A 570 4.01 12.26 -14.30
C LEU A 570 2.78 12.37 -13.40
N GLU A 571 2.94 12.22 -12.09
CA GLU A 571 1.87 12.40 -11.09
C GLU A 571 1.53 13.89 -10.87
N ASP A 572 2.52 14.80 -10.92
CA ASP A 572 2.33 16.25 -10.78
C ASP A 572 1.65 16.90 -12.01
N GLU A 573 1.54 16.19 -13.14
CA GLU A 573 0.69 16.59 -14.28
C GLU A 573 -0.81 16.32 -14.02
N GLU A 574 -1.17 15.62 -12.94
CA GLU A 574 -2.55 15.36 -12.49
C GLU A 574 -2.99 16.23 -11.30
N ASP A 575 -2.54 17.49 -11.23
CA ASP A 575 -3.01 18.42 -10.19
C ASP A 575 -4.47 18.89 -10.48
N PRO A 576 -5.41 18.86 -9.50
CA PRO A 576 -6.82 19.20 -9.70
C PRO A 576 -7.12 20.71 -9.86
N ASN A 577 -6.11 21.58 -9.73
CA ASN A 577 -6.27 23.03 -9.81
C ASN A 577 -5.57 23.54 -11.07
N GLY A 578 -6.36 23.78 -12.12
CA GLY A 578 -5.90 24.12 -13.47
C GLY A 578 -5.21 25.49 -13.62
N GLU A 579 -4.09 25.72 -12.95
CA GLU A 579 -3.12 26.73 -13.33
C GLU A 579 -1.93 26.05 -14.01
N ARG A 580 -2.06 25.87 -15.33
CA ARG A 580 -0.92 25.59 -16.19
C ARG A 580 0.04 26.78 -16.08
N ALA A 581 1.26 26.53 -15.62
CA ALA A 581 2.36 27.46 -15.79
C ALA A 581 2.63 27.65 -17.29
N GLU A 582 2.02 28.68 -17.88
CA GLU A 582 2.34 29.15 -19.22
C GLU A 582 3.69 29.89 -19.19
N ALA A 583 4.42 29.75 -20.31
CA ALA A 583 5.64 30.45 -20.70
C ALA A 583 6.98 29.84 -20.25
N VAL A 584 7.40 28.81 -21.01
CA VAL A 584 8.82 28.61 -21.33
C VAL A 584 9.02 28.93 -22.82
N ASP A 585 10.05 29.71 -23.12
CA ASP A 585 10.37 30.23 -24.47
C ASP A 585 10.36 29.16 -25.58
N ALA A 586 9.66 29.49 -26.68
CA ALA A 586 9.28 28.62 -27.80
C ALA A 586 10.42 28.23 -28.76
N SER A 587 11.66 28.01 -28.28
CA SER A 587 12.78 27.64 -29.17
C SER A 587 13.77 26.61 -28.62
N LYS A 588 13.58 26.11 -27.40
CA LYS A 588 14.39 25.00 -26.89
C LYS A 588 13.68 23.68 -27.17
N GLN A 589 14.31 22.80 -27.94
CA GLN A 589 13.85 21.42 -28.10
C GLN A 589 13.77 20.75 -26.72
N THR A 590 12.57 20.45 -26.25
CA THR A 590 12.35 19.72 -24.99
C THR A 590 12.44 18.22 -25.26
N ILE A 591 12.79 17.44 -24.24
CA ILE A 591 12.84 15.97 -24.34
C ILE A 591 11.47 15.40 -24.76
N THR A 592 10.38 16.09 -24.39
CA THR A 592 9.01 15.79 -24.82
C THR A 592 8.76 16.00 -26.31
N THR A 593 9.46 16.92 -27.00
CA THR A 593 9.29 17.11 -28.45
C THR A 593 10.06 16.08 -29.27
N LEU A 594 11.24 15.65 -28.80
CA LEU A 594 12.00 14.57 -29.43
C LEU A 594 11.22 13.24 -29.38
N THR A 595 10.72 12.89 -28.20
CA THR A 595 9.89 11.69 -28.02
C THR A 595 8.58 11.75 -28.83
N ALA A 596 7.98 12.94 -28.99
CA ALA A 596 6.80 13.11 -29.84
C ALA A 596 7.11 12.93 -31.34
N GLY A 597 8.26 13.42 -31.82
CA GLY A 597 8.71 13.22 -33.20
C GLY A 597 8.95 11.75 -33.54
N GLU A 598 9.64 11.03 -32.65
CA GLU A 598 9.89 9.58 -32.77
C GLU A 598 8.58 8.78 -32.81
N ARG A 599 7.61 9.11 -31.95
CA ARG A 599 6.28 8.48 -31.96
C ARG A 599 5.52 8.68 -33.27
N ILE A 600 5.62 9.87 -33.89
CA ILE A 600 5.00 10.10 -35.21
C ILE A 600 5.69 9.22 -36.25
N GLN A 601 7.02 9.14 -36.23
CA GLN A 601 7.78 8.35 -37.19
C GLN A 601 7.44 6.86 -37.09
N GLU A 602 7.44 6.30 -35.89
CA GLU A 602 7.06 4.90 -35.66
C GLU A 602 5.63 4.62 -36.13
N ALA A 603 4.68 5.51 -35.83
CA ALA A 603 3.30 5.37 -36.27
C ALA A 603 3.15 5.43 -37.80
N LEU A 604 3.95 6.27 -38.48
CA LEU A 604 3.95 6.38 -39.95
C LEU A 604 4.52 5.11 -40.60
N ASP A 605 5.65 4.61 -40.09
CA ASP A 605 6.30 3.42 -40.62
C ASP A 605 5.39 2.19 -40.45
N LEU A 606 4.84 2.00 -39.25
CA LEU A 606 3.90 0.93 -38.96
C LEU A 606 2.62 1.04 -39.81
N GLY A 607 2.10 2.27 -39.94
CA GLY A 607 0.89 2.52 -40.72
C GLY A 607 1.06 2.21 -42.20
N MET A 608 2.23 2.49 -42.80
CA MET A 608 2.48 2.22 -44.22
C MET A 608 2.49 0.72 -44.50
N VAL A 609 3.15 -0.06 -43.64
CA VAL A 609 3.17 -1.52 -43.75
C VAL A 609 1.75 -2.09 -43.70
N ASP A 610 0.93 -1.63 -42.75
CA ASP A 610 -0.47 -2.08 -42.64
C ASP A 610 -1.33 -1.65 -43.83
N LEU A 611 -1.15 -0.43 -44.36
CA LEU A 611 -1.85 0.03 -45.56
C LEU A 611 -1.54 -0.81 -46.80
N GLU A 612 -0.28 -1.23 -46.97
CA GLU A 612 0.12 -2.12 -48.07
C GLU A 612 -0.52 -3.51 -47.93
N VAL A 613 -0.47 -4.09 -46.72
CA VAL A 613 -1.10 -5.39 -46.41
C VAL A 613 -2.62 -5.35 -46.66
N VAL A 614 -3.29 -4.30 -46.22
CA VAL A 614 -4.75 -4.13 -46.42
C VAL A 614 -5.05 -3.90 -47.91
N ARG A 615 -4.25 -3.11 -48.63
CA ARG A 615 -4.44 -2.85 -50.07
C ARG A 615 -4.26 -4.12 -50.90
N ASP A 616 -3.25 -4.91 -50.63
CA ASP A 616 -3.02 -6.19 -51.31
C ASP A 616 -4.15 -7.18 -51.02
N TRP A 617 -4.62 -7.22 -49.78
CA TRP A 617 -5.79 -8.01 -49.42
C TRP A 617 -7.05 -7.54 -50.16
N GLU A 618 -7.28 -6.23 -50.29
CA GLU A 618 -8.43 -5.71 -51.04
C GLU A 618 -8.36 -6.07 -52.54
N ILE A 619 -7.17 -6.02 -53.14
CA ILE A 619 -6.94 -6.42 -54.53
C ILE A 619 -7.21 -7.92 -54.70
N GLN A 620 -6.67 -8.75 -53.80
CA GLN A 620 -6.90 -10.19 -53.81
C GLN A 620 -8.37 -10.54 -53.55
N LYS A 621 -9.04 -9.83 -52.64
CA LYS A 621 -10.46 -10.01 -52.33
C LYS A 621 -11.36 -9.68 -53.53
N LYS A 622 -10.99 -8.70 -54.36
CA LYS A 622 -11.70 -8.42 -55.63
C LYS A 622 -11.60 -9.59 -56.61
N SER A 623 -10.48 -10.32 -56.62
CA SER A 623 -10.31 -11.52 -57.43
C SER A 623 -10.93 -12.79 -56.83
N ASN A 624 -10.94 -12.90 -55.49
CA ASN A 624 -11.50 -14.02 -54.74
C ASN A 624 -12.19 -13.55 -53.45
N PRO A 625 -13.53 -13.49 -53.42
CA PRO A 625 -14.30 -12.99 -52.27
C PRO A 625 -14.18 -13.82 -50.98
N LYS A 626 -13.64 -15.05 -51.03
CA LYS A 626 -13.54 -15.97 -49.86
C LYS A 626 -12.21 -15.88 -49.09
N ILE A 627 -11.34 -14.94 -49.43
CA ILE A 627 -10.04 -14.82 -48.76
C ILE A 627 -10.21 -14.28 -47.32
N ALA A 628 -9.49 -14.90 -46.38
CA ALA A 628 -9.48 -14.50 -44.98
C ALA A 628 -8.87 -13.09 -44.82
N PRO A 629 -9.26 -12.30 -43.80
CA PRO A 629 -8.62 -11.03 -43.50
C PRO A 629 -7.12 -11.24 -43.22
N PRO A 630 -6.27 -10.26 -43.57
CA PRO A 630 -4.84 -10.39 -43.39
C PRO A 630 -4.49 -10.36 -41.90
N GLN A 631 -3.38 -11.01 -41.54
CA GLN A 631 -2.80 -10.85 -40.20
C GLN A 631 -2.16 -9.46 -40.12
N ARG A 632 -2.87 -8.54 -39.45
CA ARG A 632 -2.37 -7.19 -39.16
C ARG A 632 -1.43 -7.21 -37.97
N ASP A 633 -0.69 -6.13 -37.79
CA ASP A 633 0.16 -5.96 -36.63
C ASP A 633 -0.65 -6.13 -35.32
N PRO A 634 -0.12 -6.87 -34.31
CA PRO A 634 -0.73 -6.99 -33.00
C PRO A 634 -1.15 -5.67 -32.36
N LEU A 635 -0.45 -4.56 -32.62
CA LEU A 635 -0.81 -3.25 -32.08
C LEU A 635 -2.21 -2.79 -32.53
N PHE A 636 -2.58 -3.01 -33.80
CA PHE A 636 -3.89 -2.62 -34.29
C PHE A 636 -5.00 -3.49 -33.71
N LEU A 637 -4.73 -4.78 -33.49
CA LEU A 637 -5.65 -5.70 -32.82
C LEU A 637 -5.87 -5.30 -31.37
N ALA A 638 -4.79 -4.98 -30.65
CA ALA A 638 -4.84 -4.51 -29.27
C ALA A 638 -5.64 -3.21 -29.12
N LEU A 639 -5.58 -2.32 -30.12
CA LEU A 639 -6.34 -1.07 -30.16
C LEU A 639 -7.81 -1.24 -30.56
N GLY A 640 -8.34 -2.46 -30.70
CA GLY A 640 -9.73 -2.70 -31.09
C GLY A 640 -9.94 -2.74 -32.61
N ASN A 641 -8.95 -3.24 -33.35
CA ASN A 641 -8.96 -3.35 -34.81
C ASN A 641 -9.16 -2.00 -35.54
N ILE A 642 -8.53 -0.94 -35.01
CA ILE A 642 -8.55 0.40 -35.63
C ILE A 642 -7.79 0.38 -36.96
N SER A 643 -8.20 1.19 -37.94
CA SER A 643 -7.48 1.37 -39.21
C SER A 643 -6.16 2.14 -39.03
N ALA A 644 -5.13 1.81 -39.81
CA ALA A 644 -3.83 2.50 -39.78
C ALA A 644 -3.97 4.03 -39.85
N GLU A 645 -4.79 4.53 -40.77
CA GLU A 645 -5.02 5.96 -40.95
C GLU A 645 -5.59 6.64 -39.71
N ARG A 646 -6.45 5.95 -38.96
CA ARG A 646 -7.05 6.49 -37.73
C ARG A 646 -6.05 6.45 -36.58
N HIS A 647 -5.17 5.45 -36.55
CA HIS A 647 -4.08 5.39 -35.59
C HIS A 647 -3.11 6.57 -35.78
N VAL A 648 -2.62 6.79 -37.00
CA VAL A 648 -1.72 7.92 -37.32
C VAL A 648 -2.39 9.28 -37.08
N LEU A 649 -3.69 9.41 -37.38
CA LEU A 649 -4.43 10.63 -37.08
C LEU A 649 -4.55 10.86 -35.56
N ASN A 650 -4.82 9.81 -34.79
CA ASN A 650 -4.93 9.89 -33.34
C ASN A 650 -3.58 10.23 -32.69
N THR A 651 -2.46 9.69 -33.18
CA THR A 651 -1.13 10.03 -32.65
C THR A 651 -0.79 11.49 -32.90
N LEU A 652 -1.06 12.02 -34.10
CA LEU A 652 -0.88 13.45 -34.41
C LEU A 652 -1.83 14.36 -33.64
N ALA A 653 -3.10 13.96 -33.46
CA ALA A 653 -4.09 14.76 -32.74
C ALA A 653 -3.85 14.83 -31.22
N LYS A 654 -3.15 13.83 -30.65
CA LYS A 654 -2.76 13.83 -29.23
C LYS A 654 -1.67 14.86 -28.91
N ILE A 655 -0.90 15.30 -29.90
CA ILE A 655 0.21 16.23 -29.68
C ILE A 655 -0.34 17.65 -29.49
N PRO A 656 0.06 18.36 -28.42
CA PRO A 656 -0.34 19.75 -28.22
C PRO A 656 0.05 20.64 -29.40
N ALA A 657 -0.82 21.59 -29.72
CA ALA A 657 -0.62 22.53 -30.82
C ALA A 657 0.69 23.34 -30.74
N ALA A 658 1.22 23.58 -29.53
CA ALA A 658 2.49 24.27 -29.32
C ALA A 658 3.70 23.40 -29.73
N GLN A 659 3.65 22.10 -29.44
CA GLN A 659 4.75 21.16 -29.65
C GLN A 659 4.71 20.50 -31.05
N LEU A 660 3.56 20.55 -31.72
CA LEU A 660 3.37 19.89 -33.02
C LEU A 660 4.35 20.36 -34.09
N HIS A 661 4.67 21.66 -34.16
CA HIS A 661 5.60 22.18 -35.17
C HIS A 661 7.03 21.68 -34.92
N ASP A 662 7.46 21.63 -33.66
CA ASP A 662 8.80 21.16 -33.31
C ASP A 662 8.93 19.65 -33.53
N ALA A 663 7.92 18.87 -33.16
CA ALA A 663 7.88 17.43 -33.42
C ALA A 663 7.94 17.11 -34.92
N LEU A 664 7.28 17.91 -35.76
CA LEU A 664 7.33 17.77 -37.22
C LEU A 664 8.71 18.16 -37.80
N LEU A 665 9.45 19.05 -37.15
CA LEU A 665 10.80 19.45 -37.59
C LEU A 665 11.83 18.33 -37.38
N VAL A 666 11.61 17.47 -36.38
CA VAL A 666 12.49 16.32 -36.05
C VAL A 666 12.38 15.21 -37.10
N LEU A 667 11.29 15.17 -37.89
CA LEU A 667 11.06 14.11 -38.87
C LEU A 667 12.10 14.13 -40.01
N PRO A 668 12.70 12.97 -40.37
CA PRO A 668 13.60 12.87 -41.51
C PRO A 668 12.83 13.03 -42.83
N PHE A 669 13.51 13.50 -43.89
CA PHE A 669 12.90 13.63 -45.21
C PHE A 669 12.37 12.29 -45.78
N SER A 670 12.89 11.15 -45.33
CA SER A 670 12.43 9.82 -45.73
C SER A 670 10.99 9.50 -45.30
N SER A 671 10.49 10.10 -44.21
CA SER A 671 9.12 9.85 -43.72
C SER A 671 8.07 10.76 -44.35
N LEU A 672 8.49 11.80 -45.08
CA LEU A 672 7.58 12.74 -45.76
C LEU A 672 6.67 12.10 -46.81
N PRO A 673 7.14 11.21 -47.70
CA PRO A 673 6.26 10.54 -48.65
C PRO A 673 5.14 9.77 -47.94
N ALA A 674 5.46 9.01 -46.89
CA ALA A 674 4.49 8.30 -46.06
C ALA A 674 3.47 9.28 -45.47
N LEU A 675 3.93 10.37 -44.85
CA LEU A 675 3.06 11.41 -44.30
C LEU A 675 2.12 12.02 -45.36
N PHE A 676 2.60 12.32 -46.57
CA PHE A 676 1.77 12.83 -47.66
C PHE A 676 0.72 11.82 -48.14
N THR A 677 1.01 10.52 -48.13
CA THR A 677 -0.01 9.51 -48.45
C THR A 677 -1.13 9.48 -47.40
N PHE A 678 -0.81 9.55 -46.11
CA PHE A 678 -1.82 9.65 -45.05
C PHE A 678 -2.62 10.95 -45.11
N LEU A 679 -1.97 12.09 -45.33
CA LEU A 679 -2.64 13.37 -45.54
C LEU A 679 -3.63 13.29 -46.71
N ALA A 680 -3.24 12.69 -47.83
CA ALA A 680 -4.13 12.50 -48.98
C ALA A 680 -5.35 11.63 -48.64
N ILE A 681 -5.19 10.58 -47.84
CA ILE A 681 -6.31 9.74 -47.42
C ILE A 681 -7.25 10.48 -46.45
N TRP A 682 -6.71 11.24 -45.49
CA TRP A 682 -7.53 12.03 -44.56
C TRP A 682 -8.34 13.11 -45.27
N VAL A 683 -7.77 13.74 -46.30
CA VAL A 683 -8.50 14.68 -47.16
C VAL A 683 -9.67 13.97 -47.86
N ARG A 684 -9.45 12.78 -48.43
CA ARG A 684 -10.51 12.01 -49.11
C ARG A 684 -11.63 11.56 -48.15
N LYS A 685 -11.28 11.13 -46.94
CA LYS A 685 -12.26 10.71 -45.91
C LYS A 685 -12.86 11.87 -45.13
N GLN A 686 -12.43 13.11 -45.38
CA GLN A 686 -12.85 14.33 -44.67
C GLN A 686 -12.63 14.26 -43.14
N TRP A 687 -11.55 13.60 -42.69
CA TRP A 687 -11.22 13.52 -41.27
C TRP A 687 -10.35 14.70 -40.84
N ASN A 688 -10.78 15.44 -39.82
CA ASN A 688 -10.06 16.56 -39.19
C ASN A 688 -9.23 17.41 -40.18
N ILE A 689 -9.94 18.09 -41.09
CA ILE A 689 -9.34 18.82 -42.21
C ILE A 689 -8.45 19.98 -41.72
N THR A 690 -8.78 20.61 -40.59
CA THR A 690 -8.00 21.73 -40.03
C THR A 690 -6.59 21.30 -39.62
N LEU A 691 -6.47 20.19 -38.89
CA LEU A 691 -5.18 19.61 -38.49
C LEU A 691 -4.38 19.18 -39.73
N THR A 692 -5.04 18.49 -40.66
CA THR A 692 -4.46 18.04 -41.94
C THR A 692 -3.85 19.22 -42.71
N CYS A 693 -4.59 20.33 -42.86
CA CYS A 693 -4.08 21.56 -43.49
C CYS A 693 -2.90 22.17 -42.74
N ARG A 694 -2.94 22.20 -41.41
CA ARG A 694 -1.87 22.79 -40.59
C ARG A 694 -0.56 22.03 -40.75
N VAL A 695 -0.61 20.70 -40.64
CA VAL A 695 0.56 19.82 -40.85
C VAL A 695 1.06 19.97 -42.29
N LEU A 696 0.15 19.91 -43.27
CA LEU A 696 0.48 20.05 -44.69
C LEU A 696 1.20 21.37 -45.00
N PHE A 697 0.65 22.51 -44.58
CA PHE A 697 1.25 23.82 -44.86
C PHE A 697 2.56 24.03 -44.11
N PHE A 698 2.71 23.45 -42.92
CA PHE A 698 3.97 23.48 -42.20
C PHE A 698 5.05 22.69 -42.95
N MET A 699 4.80 21.43 -43.32
CA MET A 699 5.77 20.59 -44.03
C MET A 699 6.13 21.14 -45.42
N LEU A 700 5.15 21.75 -46.13
CA LEU A 700 5.42 22.42 -47.40
C LEU A 700 6.34 23.64 -47.23
N LYS A 701 6.19 24.41 -46.14
CA LYS A 701 7.02 25.58 -45.85
C LYS A 701 8.43 25.18 -45.41
N THR A 702 8.57 24.16 -44.56
CA THR A 702 9.88 23.73 -44.03
C THR A 702 10.72 23.04 -45.10
N HIS A 703 10.15 22.15 -45.91
CA HIS A 703 10.88 21.34 -46.90
C HIS A 703 10.72 21.81 -48.35
N GLN A 704 10.33 23.07 -48.59
CA GLN A 704 10.03 23.60 -49.93
C GLN A 704 11.12 23.29 -50.98
N LYS A 705 12.40 23.49 -50.64
CA LYS A 705 13.53 23.27 -51.56
C LYS A 705 13.65 21.81 -52.00
N GLN A 706 13.47 20.87 -51.06
CA GLN A 706 13.58 19.43 -51.31
C GLN A 706 12.37 18.90 -52.08
N ILE A 707 11.17 19.38 -51.75
CA ILE A 707 9.93 18.99 -52.42
C ILE A 707 9.93 19.42 -53.90
N VAL A 708 10.41 20.63 -54.21
CA VAL A 708 10.49 21.12 -55.60
C VAL A 708 11.51 20.33 -56.43
N ALA A 709 12.54 19.78 -55.80
CA ALA A 709 13.55 18.94 -56.47
C ALA A 709 13.04 17.52 -56.78
N SER A 710 12.07 16.99 -56.03
CA SER A 710 11.53 15.64 -56.21
C SER A 710 10.37 15.58 -57.20
N ARG A 711 10.47 14.71 -58.22
CA ARG A 711 9.43 14.55 -59.26
C ARG A 711 8.23 13.72 -58.77
N GLU A 712 8.44 12.76 -57.89
CA GLU A 712 7.39 11.84 -57.42
C GLU A 712 6.40 12.57 -56.50
N LEU A 713 6.90 13.34 -55.53
CA LEU A 713 6.09 14.13 -54.61
C LEU A 713 5.20 15.14 -55.33
N LYS A 714 5.66 15.69 -56.47
CA LYS A 714 4.87 16.61 -57.28
C LYS A 714 3.55 16.00 -57.76
N THR A 715 3.54 14.72 -58.13
CA THR A 715 2.32 14.04 -58.62
C THR A 715 1.31 13.83 -57.49
N VAL A 716 1.79 13.42 -56.30
CA VAL A 716 0.97 13.22 -55.10
C VAL A 716 0.36 14.55 -54.63
N ILE A 717 1.16 15.62 -54.61
CA ILE A 717 0.71 16.95 -54.19
C ILE A 717 -0.32 17.52 -55.17
N GLU A 718 -0.15 17.32 -56.49
CA GLU A 718 -1.13 17.80 -57.48
C GLU A 718 -2.49 17.11 -57.32
N GLY A 719 -2.50 15.79 -57.08
CA GLY A 719 -3.72 15.04 -56.78
C GLY A 719 -4.38 15.51 -55.48
N MET A 720 -3.58 15.64 -54.41
CA MET A 720 -4.06 16.12 -53.11
C MET A 720 -4.56 17.57 -53.18
N ARG A 721 -3.98 18.45 -54.01
CA ARG A 721 -4.44 19.84 -54.17
C ARG A 721 -5.87 19.90 -54.67
N ASN A 722 -6.22 19.07 -55.65
CA ASN A 722 -7.57 19.03 -56.21
C ASN A 722 -8.57 18.48 -55.19
N ASP A 723 -8.22 17.39 -54.50
CA ASP A 723 -9.04 16.79 -53.43
C ASP A 723 -9.25 17.79 -52.26
N LEU A 724 -8.19 18.49 -51.84
CA LEU A 724 -8.25 19.46 -50.76
C LEU A 724 -9.07 20.69 -51.12
N ARG A 725 -8.93 21.19 -52.35
CA ARG A 725 -9.72 22.34 -52.81
C ARG A 725 -11.20 21.98 -52.92
N SER A 726 -11.53 20.80 -53.44
CA SER A 726 -12.91 20.32 -53.52
C SER A 726 -13.55 20.19 -52.13
N THR A 727 -12.85 19.58 -51.17
CA THR A 727 -13.35 19.42 -49.80
C THR A 727 -13.47 20.74 -49.04
N LEU A 728 -12.51 21.64 -49.17
CA LEU A 728 -12.57 22.97 -48.56
C LEU A 728 -13.65 23.85 -49.19
N MET A 729 -13.84 23.80 -50.51
CA MET A 729 -14.94 24.52 -51.18
C MET A 729 -16.28 23.96 -50.72
N GLY A 730 -16.47 22.64 -50.69
CA GLY A 730 -17.71 22.03 -50.20
C GLY A 730 -18.04 22.41 -48.75
N ASN A 731 -17.05 22.39 -47.85
CA ASN A 731 -17.25 22.83 -46.46
C ASN A 731 -17.54 24.32 -46.36
N LYS A 732 -16.85 25.15 -47.15
CA LYS A 732 -17.10 26.59 -47.21
C LYS A 732 -18.51 26.89 -47.72
N ASP A 733 -18.96 26.17 -48.73
CA ASP A 733 -20.29 26.35 -49.33
C ASP A 733 -21.39 25.89 -48.36
N LEU A 734 -21.18 24.78 -47.63
CA LEU A 734 -22.08 24.33 -46.58
C LEU A 734 -22.18 25.34 -45.43
N ILE A 735 -21.04 25.85 -44.95
CA ILE A 735 -21.01 26.89 -43.91
C ILE A 735 -21.65 28.17 -44.44
N GLY A 736 -21.37 28.56 -45.69
CA GLY A 736 -21.94 29.73 -46.34
C GLY A 736 -23.46 29.62 -46.46
N PHE A 737 -23.97 28.46 -46.86
CA PHE A 737 -25.40 28.17 -46.93
C PHE A 737 -26.04 28.22 -45.55
N ASN A 738 -25.44 27.57 -44.54
CA ASN A 738 -25.95 27.57 -43.18
C ASN A 738 -25.98 28.98 -42.58
N VAL A 739 -24.94 29.79 -42.81
CA VAL A 739 -24.89 31.19 -42.34
C VAL A 739 -25.93 32.05 -43.07
N ALA A 740 -26.09 31.88 -44.38
CA ALA A 740 -27.11 32.59 -45.15
C ALA A 740 -28.53 32.19 -44.72
N ALA A 741 -28.78 30.90 -44.51
CA ALA A 741 -30.05 30.39 -44.00
C ALA A 741 -30.33 30.89 -42.58
N MET A 742 -29.34 30.89 -41.69
CA MET A 742 -29.47 31.43 -40.33
C MET A 742 -29.77 32.93 -40.34
N ARG A 743 -29.12 33.70 -41.22
CA ARG A 743 -29.43 35.13 -41.40
C ARG A 743 -30.84 35.34 -41.92
N PHE A 744 -31.24 34.59 -42.95
CA PHE A 744 -32.57 34.67 -43.53
C PHE A 744 -33.67 34.28 -42.54
N VAL A 745 -33.47 33.21 -41.75
CA VAL A 745 -34.39 32.82 -40.68
C VAL A 745 -34.41 33.88 -39.58
N GLY A 746 -33.25 34.44 -39.22
CA GLY A 746 -33.17 35.56 -38.28
C GLY A 746 -33.99 36.77 -38.74
N GLU A 747 -33.80 37.21 -39.99
CA GLU A 747 -34.58 38.30 -40.59
C GLU A 747 -36.08 38.00 -40.60
N ARG A 748 -36.49 36.75 -40.90
CA ARG A 748 -37.90 36.35 -40.83
C ARG A 748 -38.48 36.31 -39.43
N VAL A 749 -37.68 35.96 -38.44
CA VAL A 749 -38.09 36.02 -37.03
C VAL A 749 -38.27 37.48 -36.63
N ASP A 750 -37.36 38.36 -37.01
CA ASP A 750 -37.45 39.80 -36.77
C ASP A 750 -38.69 40.41 -37.48
N GLU A 751 -38.96 40.02 -38.74
CA GLU A 751 -40.17 40.43 -39.47
C GLU A 751 -41.46 39.89 -38.86
N ALA A 752 -41.46 38.63 -38.39
CA ALA A 752 -42.64 38.04 -37.74
C ALA A 752 -42.93 38.64 -36.36
N GLN A 753 -41.91 39.21 -35.70
CA GLN A 753 -42.10 40.01 -34.48
C GLN A 753 -42.72 41.38 -34.77
N LEU A 754 -42.59 41.90 -35.98
CA LEU A 754 -43.13 43.18 -36.44
C LEU A 754 -44.52 43.01 -37.09
N VAL A 755 -45.57 42.91 -36.28
CA VAL A 755 -46.94 42.70 -36.80
C VAL A 755 -47.68 44.03 -37.08
N ARG A 756 -47.35 45.12 -36.36
CA ARG A 756 -47.95 46.46 -36.55
C ARG A 756 -46.91 47.57 -36.52
N TRP A 757 -47.22 48.70 -37.16
CA TRP A 757 -46.34 49.88 -37.21
C TRP A 757 -46.04 50.47 -35.81
N GLU A 758 -46.95 50.29 -34.84
CA GLU A 758 -46.74 50.68 -33.43
C GLU A 758 -45.71 49.82 -32.69
N ASP A 759 -45.34 48.65 -33.23
CA ASP A 759 -44.34 47.76 -32.62
C ASP A 759 -42.90 48.17 -33.00
N VAL A 760 -42.72 49.07 -33.97
CA VAL A 760 -41.41 49.60 -34.40
C VAL A 760 -40.77 50.44 -33.30
N ASP A 761 -41.56 51.29 -32.62
CA ASP A 761 -41.07 52.14 -31.52
C ASP A 761 -40.71 51.31 -30.27
N LYS A 762 -41.45 50.21 -30.02
CA LYS A 762 -41.11 49.24 -28.96
C LYS A 762 -39.85 48.44 -29.27
N LEU A 763 -39.59 48.13 -30.55
CA LEU A 763 -38.34 47.50 -30.98
C LEU A 763 -37.12 48.43 -30.85
N GLU A 764 -37.29 49.75 -30.95
CA GLU A 764 -36.21 50.70 -30.62
C GLU A 764 -35.92 50.74 -29.11
N GLU A 765 -36.92 50.52 -28.25
CA GLU A 765 -36.70 50.29 -26.82
C GLU A 765 -36.03 48.94 -26.55
N GLU A 766 -36.41 47.86 -27.26
CA GLU A 766 -35.75 46.55 -27.14
C GLU A 766 -34.33 46.51 -27.74
N LYS A 767 -33.96 47.41 -28.65
CA LYS A 767 -32.56 47.61 -29.05
C LYS A 767 -31.66 48.00 -27.86
N LYS A 768 -32.20 48.53 -26.75
CA LYS A 768 -31.47 48.72 -25.47
C LYS A 768 -31.18 47.40 -24.74
N ASN A 769 -31.91 46.32 -25.06
CA ASN A 769 -31.75 44.94 -24.58
C ASN A 769 -30.85 44.08 -25.50
N ARG A 770 -29.85 44.67 -26.15
CA ARG A 770 -28.77 43.86 -26.74
C ARG A 770 -28.04 43.07 -25.63
N LYS A 771 -27.54 41.87 -25.95
CA LYS A 771 -26.65 41.11 -25.05
C LYS A 771 -25.44 41.98 -24.69
N LYS A 772 -25.44 42.57 -23.49
CA LYS A 772 -24.30 43.29 -22.92
C LYS A 772 -23.38 42.27 -22.26
N ARG A 773 -22.11 42.25 -22.68
CA ARG A 773 -21.05 41.52 -21.97
C ARG A 773 -20.30 42.53 -21.10
N GLY A 774 -20.22 42.27 -19.81
CA GLY A 774 -19.35 43.04 -18.92
C GLY A 774 -17.92 42.59 -19.13
N PHE A 775 -17.09 43.45 -19.72
CA PHE A 775 -15.64 43.29 -19.64
C PHE A 775 -15.21 44.06 -18.41
N VAL A 776 -14.61 43.35 -17.44
CA VAL A 776 -14.02 43.99 -16.26
C VAL A 776 -12.69 44.56 -16.72
N ASP A 777 -12.69 45.83 -17.09
CA ASP A 777 -11.44 46.56 -17.27
C ASP A 777 -10.87 46.84 -15.88
N VAL A 778 -9.70 46.28 -15.59
CA VAL A 778 -8.91 46.65 -14.42
C VAL A 778 -8.16 47.92 -14.78
N ALA A 779 -8.57 49.04 -14.19
CA ALA A 779 -7.95 50.36 -14.38
C ALA A 779 -6.58 50.47 -13.70
#